data_AF-A0A438JUX6-F1
#
_entry.id   AF-A0A438JUX6-F1
#
_cell.length_a   1.000
_cell.length_b   1.000
_cell.length_c   1.000
_cell.angle_alpha   90.00
_cell.angle_beta   90.00
_cell.angle_gamma   90.00
#
_symmetry.space_group_name_H-M   'P 1'
#
loop_
_entity.id
_entity.type
_entity.pdbx_description
1 polymer ?
#
loop_
_entity_poly.entity_id
_entity_poly.type
_entity_poly.pdbx_seq_one_letter_code
_entity_poly.pdbx_strand_id
1 'polypeptide(L)'
;MCVLTPYYTEEVLFSLHDLEVPNEDGVSILFYLQKIFPDEWNNFLERMGCNNEEELLEGDKLEELRLWASYRGQTLSKTVRGMMYYRKALELQAFLDMAKDEDLMEGYKAIELNTEDHSKGERTLWAQCQAVADMKFTYVVSCQKYGIHKRSGDHRAQDILKLMTTYPSLRVAYIDEVEEPSKDRKKINQKAYYSVLVKAAPPNINSSEPVQNLDQIIYKIKLPGPAILGEGKPENQNHAIIFTRGEGLQAIDMNQDNYMEEALKMRNLLQEFLTKHDGVRFPTILGLREHIFTGSVSSLAWFMSNQETSFVTIGQRLLANPLKVRFHYGHPDVFDRLFHLTRGGISKASKIINLSEDIFAGFNSTLREGNVTHHEYIQVGKGRDVGLNQISMFEAKIANGNGEQTLSRDIYRLGHRFDFFRMLSCYFTTIGFYFSTLITVLTVYIFLYGRLYLVLSGLEEGLSTQAAFRDNKPLQVALASQSFVQIGFLMALPMLMEIGLERGFRTALSEFILMQLQLAPVFFTFSLGTKTHYYGRTLLHGGAKYRPTGRGFVVFHAKFAENYRLYSRSHFVKGIELMILLLVYQIFGHTYRSAVAYVLITISMWFMVGTWLFAPFLFNPSGFEWQKIVDDWTDWNKWVSNRGGIGVTAEKSWESWWEEEQEHLRHSGKRGIIAEILLSLRFFIYQYGLVYHLNLTKNTKSFLVYGISWLVICIILFVMKTVSVGRRKFSANFQLMFRLIKGLIFLTFVSILVTLIALPHMTLQDIIVCILAFMPTGWGLLLIAQACKPVVERAGFWASVRTLARGYEIIMGLLLFTPVAFLAWFPFVSEFQTRMLFNQAFSRGLQISRILGGHRKDRSSRNKE
;
A
#
# COMPACT_ATOMS: atom_id res chain seq x y z
N MET A 1 16.25 -15.47 24.88
CA MET A 1 15.53 -15.04 23.66
C MET A 1 16.01 -13.65 23.27
N CYS A 2 15.96 -13.30 21.99
CA CYS A 2 16.22 -11.97 21.49
C CYS A 2 15.08 -11.47 20.59
N VAL A 3 14.76 -10.19 20.67
CA VAL A 3 13.86 -9.51 19.73
C VAL A 3 14.70 -8.71 18.75
N LEU A 4 14.31 -8.69 17.47
CA LEU A 4 14.95 -7.91 16.42
C LEU A 4 13.92 -7.07 15.68
N THR A 5 14.09 -5.74 15.71
CA THR A 5 13.23 -4.79 15.03
C THR A 5 14.02 -3.97 14.01
N PRO A 6 13.75 -4.08 12.69
CA PRO A 6 14.34 -3.19 11.70
C PRO A 6 13.66 -1.81 11.76
N TYR A 7 14.47 -0.75 11.83
CA TYR A 7 14.06 0.65 11.82
C TYR A 7 14.81 1.41 10.72
N TYR A 8 14.12 2.31 10.01
CA TYR A 8 14.75 3.09 8.94
C TYR A 8 14.72 4.60 9.19
N THR A 9 13.56 5.23 9.07
CA THR A 9 13.41 6.71 9.17
C THR A 9 12.12 7.16 9.81
N GLU A 10 11.29 6.23 10.28
CA GLU A 10 10.03 6.51 10.94
C GLU A 10 10.23 7.39 12.18
N GLU A 11 9.15 8.01 12.66
CA GLU A 11 9.22 8.83 13.87
C GLU A 11 9.58 7.97 15.09
N VAL A 12 10.62 8.41 15.80
CA VAL A 12 11.03 7.75 17.05
C VAL A 12 10.07 8.16 18.15
N LEU A 13 9.85 9.47 18.27
CA LEU A 13 9.00 10.14 19.23
C LEU A 13 8.50 11.42 18.56
N PHE A 14 7.20 11.69 18.57
CA PHE A 14 6.65 12.86 17.88
C PHE A 14 7.30 14.15 18.40
N SER A 15 7.72 15.03 17.49
CA SER A 15 8.16 16.36 17.88
C SER A 15 6.96 17.22 18.28
N LEU A 16 7.19 18.27 19.08
CA LEU A 16 6.11 19.21 19.42
C LEU A 16 5.53 19.85 18.15
N HIS A 17 6.40 20.14 17.17
CA HIS A 17 6.00 20.65 15.88
C HIS A 17 5.00 19.70 15.18
N ASP A 18 5.28 18.40 15.16
CA ASP A 18 4.36 17.42 14.54
C ASP A 18 3.01 17.34 15.26
N LEU A 19 3.01 17.53 16.59
CA LEU A 19 1.81 17.44 17.42
C LEU A 19 0.89 18.66 17.27
N GLU A 20 1.47 19.85 17.13
CA GLU A 20 0.74 21.12 17.11
C GLU A 20 0.40 21.61 15.71
N VAL A 21 1.21 21.29 14.69
CA VAL A 21 1.01 21.81 13.33
C VAL A 21 -0.35 21.37 12.82
N PRO A 22 -1.28 22.33 12.60
CA PRO A 22 -2.58 22.00 12.07
C PRO A 22 -2.45 21.69 10.58
N ASN A 23 -3.23 20.71 10.12
CA ASN A 23 -3.37 20.42 8.71
C ASN A 23 -4.14 21.53 7.96
N GLU A 24 -4.39 21.33 6.67
CA GLU A 24 -5.19 22.24 5.83
C GLU A 24 -6.63 22.46 6.36
N ASP A 25 -7.12 21.60 7.25
CA ASP A 25 -8.45 21.63 7.89
C ASP A 25 -8.41 22.17 9.34
N GLY A 26 -7.26 22.65 9.81
CA GLY A 26 -7.09 23.19 11.16
C GLY A 26 -6.91 22.15 12.28
N VAL A 27 -6.77 20.87 11.94
CA VAL A 27 -6.68 19.74 12.89
C VAL A 27 -5.23 19.32 13.08
N SER A 28 -4.77 19.29 14.32
CA SER A 28 -3.44 18.79 14.72
C SER A 28 -3.49 17.32 15.16
N ILE A 29 -2.34 16.64 15.21
CA ILE A 29 -2.25 15.25 15.68
C ILE A 29 -2.70 15.15 17.15
N LEU A 30 -2.31 16.12 17.97
CA LEU A 30 -2.69 16.15 19.38
C LEU A 30 -4.21 16.27 19.56
N PHE A 31 -4.85 17.21 18.84
CA PHE A 31 -6.30 17.36 18.85
C PHE A 31 -7.00 16.05 18.45
N TYR A 32 -6.48 15.38 17.42
CA TYR A 32 -7.02 14.10 16.97
C TYR A 32 -6.95 13.02 18.06
N LEU A 33 -5.80 12.86 18.71
CA LEU A 33 -5.60 11.85 19.76
C LEU A 33 -6.49 12.13 20.97
N GLN A 34 -6.64 13.39 21.39
CA GLN A 34 -7.54 13.79 22.47
C GLN A 34 -9.00 13.41 22.20
N LYS A 35 -9.45 13.51 20.95
CA LYS A 35 -10.84 13.18 20.57
C LYS A 35 -11.09 11.68 20.45
N ILE A 36 -10.07 10.90 20.10
CA ILE A 36 -10.20 9.43 20.03
C ILE A 36 -10.06 8.78 21.41
N PHE A 37 -9.22 9.34 22.28
CA PHE A 37 -8.94 8.79 23.61
C PHE A 37 -9.28 9.80 24.73
N PRO A 38 -10.55 10.24 24.85
CA PRO A 38 -10.93 11.28 25.81
C PRO A 38 -10.69 10.84 27.27
N ASP A 39 -11.02 9.60 27.60
CA ASP A 39 -10.85 9.08 28.96
C ASP A 39 -9.37 8.94 29.33
N GLU A 40 -8.54 8.46 28.41
CA GLU A 40 -7.10 8.32 28.63
C GLU A 40 -6.38 9.67 28.68
N TRP A 41 -6.91 10.69 27.99
CA TRP A 41 -6.43 12.05 28.08
C TRP A 41 -6.72 12.67 29.45
N ASN A 42 -7.95 12.52 29.95
CA ASN A 42 -8.32 12.98 31.28
C ASN A 42 -7.48 12.31 32.38
N ASN A 43 -7.31 10.98 32.30
CA ASN A 43 -6.44 10.24 33.23
C ASN A 43 -4.97 10.65 33.12
N PHE A 44 -4.53 11.12 31.95
CA PHE A 44 -3.17 11.65 31.78
C PHE A 44 -3.02 13.01 32.45
N LEU A 45 -3.95 13.93 32.22
CA LEU A 45 -3.99 15.24 32.89
C LEU A 45 -4.01 15.11 34.41
N GLU A 46 -4.84 14.20 34.94
CA GLU A 46 -4.93 13.90 36.37
C GLU A 46 -3.57 13.45 36.93
N ARG A 47 -2.89 12.51 36.26
CA ARG A 47 -1.56 12.02 36.69
C ARG A 47 -0.47 13.08 36.65
N MET A 48 -0.56 14.03 35.70
CA MET A 48 0.38 15.14 35.59
C MET A 48 0.05 16.30 36.54
N GLY A 49 -1.09 16.25 37.23
CA GLY A 49 -1.58 17.35 38.06
C GLY A 49 -1.88 18.62 37.27
N CYS A 50 -2.31 18.48 36.01
CA CYS A 50 -2.58 19.60 35.10
C CYS A 50 -4.07 19.71 34.81
N ASN A 51 -4.61 20.92 34.77
CA ASN A 51 -6.03 21.15 34.47
C ASN A 51 -6.28 21.49 32.98
N ASN A 52 -5.25 21.95 32.27
CA ASN A 52 -5.32 22.38 30.88
C ASN A 52 -4.09 21.90 30.07
N GLU A 53 -4.17 22.04 28.75
CA GLU A 53 -3.10 21.68 27.82
C GLU A 53 -1.89 22.63 27.91
N GLU A 54 -2.11 23.90 28.24
CA GLU A 54 -1.05 24.92 28.29
C GLU A 54 -0.03 24.64 29.40
N GLU A 55 -0.49 24.08 30.54
CA GLU A 55 0.37 23.64 31.65
C GLU A 55 1.26 22.43 31.32
N LEU A 56 1.01 21.74 30.19
CA LEU A 56 1.84 20.62 29.74
C LEU A 56 3.04 21.07 28.88
N LEU A 57 3.11 22.33 28.46
CA LEU A 57 4.17 22.84 27.60
C LEU A 57 5.46 23.22 28.37
N GLU A 58 5.48 23.04 29.70
CA GLU A 58 6.59 23.43 30.56
C GLU A 58 7.45 22.23 31.02
N GLY A 59 8.78 22.35 30.85
CA GLY A 59 9.78 21.46 31.44
C GLY A 59 9.59 19.97 31.07
N ASP A 60 9.70 19.09 32.08
CA ASP A 60 9.61 17.63 31.91
C ASP A 60 8.20 17.16 31.47
N LYS A 61 7.15 17.96 31.69
CA LYS A 61 5.77 17.62 31.31
C LYS A 61 5.57 17.59 29.79
N LEU A 62 6.32 18.41 29.06
CA LEU A 62 6.31 18.43 27.60
C LEU A 62 6.77 17.09 27.04
N GLU A 63 7.74 16.46 27.69
CA GLU A 63 8.23 15.17 27.27
C GLU A 63 7.21 14.06 27.51
N GLU A 64 6.56 14.06 28.67
CA GLU A 64 5.46 13.14 28.99
C GLU A 64 4.29 13.28 28.00
N LEU A 65 3.97 14.50 27.56
CA LEU A 65 3.00 14.74 26.50
C LEU A 65 3.43 14.10 25.17
N ARG A 66 4.69 14.30 24.77
CA ARG A 66 5.23 13.69 23.54
C ARG A 66 5.23 12.16 23.61
N LEU A 67 5.55 11.59 24.78
CA LEU A 67 5.49 10.14 25.03
C LEU A 67 4.06 9.63 24.98
N TRP A 68 3.12 10.32 25.63
CA TRP A 68 1.69 9.99 25.61
C TRP A 68 1.16 9.92 24.18
N ALA A 69 1.49 10.91 23.35
CA ALA A 69 1.09 10.92 21.95
C ALA A 69 1.78 9.80 21.14
N SER A 70 3.10 9.62 21.34
CA SER A 70 3.90 8.62 20.61
C SER A 70 3.46 7.19 20.89
N TYR A 71 3.01 6.88 22.11
CA TYR A 71 2.46 5.57 22.49
C TYR A 71 1.11 5.26 21.84
N ARG A 72 0.44 6.24 21.23
CA ARG A 72 -0.81 6.07 20.47
C ARG A 72 -0.61 6.15 18.96
N GLY A 73 0.58 6.58 18.52
CA GLY A 73 1.00 6.53 17.11
C GLY A 73 1.69 5.21 16.72
N GLN A 74 2.19 5.18 15.48
CA GLN A 74 3.07 4.11 14.97
C GLN A 74 4.53 4.56 15.07
N THR A 75 5.03 4.73 16.30
CA THR A 75 6.39 5.23 16.59
C THR A 75 7.32 4.12 17.09
N LEU A 76 8.63 4.29 16.92
CA LEU A 76 9.61 3.34 17.48
C LEU A 76 9.50 3.26 19.01
N SER A 77 9.22 4.37 19.69
CA SER A 77 9.08 4.41 21.16
C SER A 77 7.96 3.49 21.66
N LYS A 78 6.81 3.43 20.96
CA LYS A 78 5.73 2.51 21.29
C LYS A 78 6.20 1.05 21.22
N THR A 79 6.82 0.68 20.10
CA THR A 79 7.30 -0.69 19.88
C THR A 79 8.38 -1.08 20.86
N VAL A 80 9.31 -0.17 21.15
CA VAL A 80 10.35 -0.44 22.14
C VAL A 80 9.74 -0.68 23.51
N ARG A 81 8.85 0.21 23.96
CA ARG A 81 8.13 0.04 25.22
C ARG A 81 7.40 -1.31 25.28
N GLY A 82 6.65 -1.65 24.22
CA GLY A 82 5.91 -2.91 24.13
C GLY A 82 6.82 -4.13 24.27
N MET A 83 7.88 -4.21 23.47
CA MET A 83 8.80 -5.36 23.51
C MET A 83 9.59 -5.45 24.82
N MET A 84 9.83 -4.31 25.48
CA MET A 84 10.48 -4.29 26.80
C MET A 84 9.59 -4.84 27.92
N TYR A 85 8.29 -5.07 27.69
CA TYR A 85 7.47 -5.82 28.63
C TYR A 85 7.92 -7.28 28.79
N TYR A 86 8.62 -7.88 27.80
CA TYR A 86 9.24 -9.19 28.01
C TYR A 86 10.27 -9.16 29.14
N ARG A 87 11.07 -8.10 29.22
CA ARG A 87 12.01 -7.91 30.32
C ARG A 87 11.29 -7.75 31.65
N LYS A 88 10.26 -6.89 31.71
CA LYS A 88 9.50 -6.68 32.94
C LYS A 88 8.77 -7.94 33.41
N ALA A 89 8.21 -8.72 32.47
CA ALA A 89 7.60 -10.00 32.76
C ALA A 89 8.61 -11.00 33.34
N LEU A 90 9.85 -11.02 32.83
CA LEU A 90 10.93 -11.84 33.37
C LEU A 90 11.40 -11.37 34.74
N GLU A 91 11.46 -10.06 35.00
CA GLU A 91 11.78 -9.52 36.33
C GLU A 91 10.73 -9.95 37.36
N LEU A 92 9.45 -9.84 37.01
CA LEU A 92 8.36 -10.29 37.87
C LEU A 92 8.40 -11.82 38.10
N GLN A 93 8.66 -12.60 37.05
CA GLN A 93 8.77 -14.07 37.19
C GLN A 93 9.98 -14.45 38.05
N ALA A 94 11.14 -13.81 37.84
CA ALA A 94 12.32 -14.05 38.66
C ALA A 94 12.07 -13.66 40.13
N PHE A 95 11.35 -12.57 40.38
CA PHE A 95 10.93 -12.19 41.72
C PHE A 95 10.06 -13.27 42.35
N LEU A 96 9.01 -13.72 41.66
CA LEU A 96 8.12 -14.76 42.19
C LEU A 96 8.83 -16.10 42.45
N ASP A 97 9.87 -16.42 41.67
CA ASP A 97 10.66 -17.64 41.85
C ASP A 97 11.71 -17.53 42.96
N MET A 98 12.19 -16.31 43.28
CA MET A 98 13.32 -16.07 44.20
C MET A 98 12.94 -15.42 45.53
N ALA A 99 11.80 -14.74 45.61
CA ALA A 99 11.33 -14.03 46.79
C ALA A 99 10.98 -14.97 47.93
N LYS A 100 11.28 -14.55 49.16
CA LYS A 100 10.82 -15.23 50.38
C LYS A 100 9.42 -14.77 50.76
N ASP A 101 8.77 -15.47 51.69
CA ASP A 101 7.40 -15.13 52.12
C ASP A 101 7.27 -13.68 52.62
N GLU A 102 8.28 -13.14 53.32
CA GLU A 102 8.30 -11.74 53.77
C GLU A 102 8.30 -10.75 52.60
N ASP A 103 9.18 -10.97 51.61
CA ASP A 103 9.28 -10.15 50.40
C ASP A 103 7.99 -10.21 49.55
N LEU A 104 7.34 -11.39 49.49
CA LEU A 104 6.08 -11.59 48.79
C LEU A 104 4.93 -10.82 49.46
N MET A 105 4.94 -10.69 50.79
CA MET A 105 3.93 -9.94 51.55
C MET A 105 4.09 -8.43 51.41
N GLU A 106 5.33 -7.92 51.33
CA GLU A 106 5.59 -6.49 51.02
C GLU A 106 5.25 -6.15 49.56
N GLY A 107 5.41 -7.13 48.66
CA GLY A 107 4.99 -7.06 47.28
C GLY A 107 6.03 -6.44 46.33
N TYR A 108 5.96 -6.85 45.07
CA TYR A 108 6.92 -6.51 44.01
C TYR A 108 7.23 -5.00 43.89
N LYS A 109 6.21 -4.14 44.03
CA LYS A 109 6.38 -2.68 43.89
C LYS A 109 7.13 -2.04 45.05
N ALA A 110 7.04 -2.58 46.26
CA ALA A 110 7.77 -2.05 47.42
C ALA A 110 9.28 -2.27 47.24
N ILE A 111 9.66 -3.42 46.69
CA ILE A 111 11.05 -3.81 46.44
C ILE A 111 11.66 -3.08 45.22
N GLU A 112 10.84 -2.72 44.22
CA GLU A 112 11.24 -1.82 43.12
C GLU A 112 11.52 -0.39 43.60
N LEU A 113 10.84 0.08 44.65
CA LEU A 113 10.99 1.42 45.21
C LEU A 113 12.10 1.53 46.28
N ASN A 114 12.37 0.45 47.02
CA ASN A 114 13.39 0.38 48.07
C ASN A 114 14.86 0.37 47.57
N THR A 115 15.10 0.66 46.29
CA THR A 115 16.46 0.69 45.70
C THR A 115 17.34 1.82 46.24
N GLU A 116 16.78 2.82 46.91
CA GLU A 116 17.53 3.99 47.41
C GLU A 116 18.06 3.84 48.85
N ASP A 117 17.61 2.84 49.62
CA ASP A 117 17.98 2.67 51.02
C ASP A 117 18.96 1.50 51.26
N HIS A 118 20.17 1.87 51.70
CA HIS A 118 21.13 1.12 52.53
C HIS A 118 22.23 0.20 51.94
N SER A 119 23.45 0.76 51.90
CA SER A 119 24.62 0.46 52.77
C SER A 119 24.98 -0.95 53.31
N LYS A 120 24.53 -2.08 52.73
CA LYS A 120 25.11 -3.41 53.04
C LYS A 120 25.41 -4.20 51.76
N GLY A 121 26.63 -4.74 51.66
CA GLY A 121 27.21 -5.35 50.46
C GLY A 121 26.60 -6.65 49.94
N GLU A 122 25.33 -6.95 50.24
CA GLU A 122 24.57 -8.03 49.60
C GLU A 122 23.79 -7.48 48.40
N ARG A 123 23.86 -8.15 47.24
CA ARG A 123 23.06 -7.75 46.07
C ARG A 123 21.58 -7.87 46.42
N THR A 124 20.86 -6.75 46.41
CA THR A 124 19.41 -6.69 46.65
C THR A 124 18.68 -7.72 45.79
N LEU A 125 17.59 -8.32 46.30
CA LEU A 125 16.76 -9.29 45.57
C LEU A 125 16.37 -8.76 44.18
N TRP A 126 16.07 -7.46 44.11
CA TRP A 126 15.82 -6.75 42.87
C TRP A 126 16.98 -6.83 41.87
N ALA A 127 18.20 -6.51 42.29
CA ALA A 127 19.37 -6.58 41.42
C ALA A 127 19.63 -8.02 40.91
N GLN A 128 19.28 -9.03 41.70
CA GLN A 128 19.34 -10.43 41.27
C GLN A 128 18.29 -10.75 40.20
N CYS A 129 17.04 -10.30 40.39
CA CYS A 129 15.96 -10.45 39.41
C CYS A 129 16.31 -9.77 38.08
N GLN A 130 16.85 -8.55 38.14
CA GLN A 130 17.32 -7.80 36.97
C GLN A 130 18.43 -8.56 36.23
N ALA A 131 19.40 -9.12 36.95
CA ALA A 131 20.48 -9.91 36.35
C ALA A 131 19.94 -11.15 35.62
N VAL A 132 18.94 -11.84 36.18
CA VAL A 132 18.27 -12.97 35.52
C VAL A 132 17.58 -12.52 34.23
N ALA A 133 16.82 -11.42 34.29
CA ALA A 133 16.14 -10.86 33.12
C ALA A 133 17.14 -10.49 32.00
N ASP A 134 18.24 -9.82 32.35
CA ASP A 134 19.28 -9.40 31.39
C ASP A 134 20.07 -10.58 30.78
N MET A 135 20.18 -11.71 31.50
CA MET A 135 20.75 -12.94 30.94
C MET A 135 19.79 -13.63 29.95
N LYS A 136 18.48 -13.50 30.15
CA LYS A 136 17.46 -14.24 29.40
C LYS A 136 16.88 -13.47 28.22
N PHE A 137 16.93 -12.14 28.26
CA PHE A 137 16.33 -11.27 27.25
C PHE A 137 17.29 -10.20 26.75
N THR A 138 17.32 -10.02 25.43
CA THR A 138 18.03 -8.92 24.77
C THR A 138 17.18 -8.37 23.65
N TYR A 139 17.26 -7.07 23.41
CA TYR A 139 16.51 -6.45 22.32
C TYR A 139 17.44 -5.66 21.42
N VAL A 140 17.48 -6.00 20.14
CA VAL A 140 18.28 -5.32 19.12
C VAL A 140 17.34 -4.57 18.19
N VAL A 141 17.47 -3.25 18.15
CA VAL A 141 16.86 -2.43 17.09
C VAL A 141 17.92 -2.14 16.04
N SER A 142 17.64 -2.51 14.80
CA SER A 142 18.54 -2.22 13.69
C SER A 142 18.19 -0.88 13.05
N CYS A 143 18.87 0.18 13.48
CA CYS A 143 18.68 1.54 13.02
C CYS A 143 19.71 1.88 11.93
N GLN A 144 19.43 1.47 10.69
CA GLN A 144 20.39 1.54 9.58
C GLN A 144 21.07 2.92 9.41
N LYS A 145 20.33 4.01 9.63
CA LYS A 145 20.81 5.40 9.47
C LYS A 145 21.33 6.07 10.74
N TYR A 146 21.36 5.37 11.88
CA TYR A 146 21.71 5.98 13.18
C TYR A 146 23.08 6.69 13.14
N GLY A 147 24.10 6.08 12.54
CA GLY A 147 25.43 6.71 12.41
C GLY A 147 25.41 8.03 11.61
N ILE A 148 24.56 8.14 10.59
CA ILE A 148 24.37 9.38 9.81
C ILE A 148 23.61 10.40 10.65
N HIS A 149 22.49 10.01 11.25
CA HIS A 149 21.66 10.88 12.11
C HIS A 149 22.47 11.44 13.29
N LYS A 150 23.35 10.63 13.88
CA LYS A 150 24.26 11.04 14.95
C LYS A 150 25.22 12.13 14.45
N ARG A 151 25.89 11.90 13.31
CA ARG A 151 26.84 12.87 12.73
C ARG A 151 26.17 14.18 12.29
N SER A 152 24.92 14.12 11.85
CA SER A 152 24.17 15.31 11.43
C SER A 152 23.48 16.06 12.57
N GLY A 153 23.56 15.55 13.81
CA GLY A 153 22.85 16.15 14.95
C GLY A 153 21.33 16.06 14.85
N ASP A 154 20.80 15.05 14.14
CA ASP A 154 19.36 14.84 13.98
C ASP A 154 18.72 14.43 15.32
N HIS A 155 17.57 15.04 15.67
CA HIS A 155 16.83 14.77 16.90
C HIS A 155 16.51 13.27 17.09
N ARG A 156 16.27 12.53 16.00
CA ARG A 156 16.00 11.09 16.06
C ARG A 156 17.14 10.29 16.69
N ALA A 157 18.40 10.72 16.49
CA ALA A 157 19.53 10.05 17.14
C ALA A 157 19.55 10.28 18.65
N GLN A 158 19.12 11.47 19.10
CA GLN A 158 18.99 11.82 20.52
C GLN A 158 17.84 11.03 21.16
N ASP A 159 16.69 10.94 20.49
CA ASP A 159 15.55 10.16 20.95
C ASP A 159 15.89 8.65 21.05
N ILE A 160 16.63 8.11 20.07
CA ILE A 160 17.12 6.71 20.13
C ILE A 160 18.10 6.51 21.29
N LEU A 161 19.02 7.46 21.51
CA LEU A 161 19.95 7.39 22.64
C LEU A 161 19.20 7.38 23.97
N LYS A 162 18.18 8.24 24.09
CA LYS A 162 17.30 8.28 25.25
C LYS A 162 16.59 6.96 25.49
N LEU A 163 16.05 6.31 24.44
CA LEU A 163 15.48 4.98 24.54
C LEU A 163 16.49 3.94 25.06
N MET A 164 17.75 4.00 24.62
CA MET A 164 18.81 3.10 25.12
C MET A 164 19.12 3.36 26.61
N THR A 165 19.05 4.62 27.05
CA THR A 165 19.23 4.98 28.46
C THR A 165 18.06 4.51 29.33
N THR A 166 16.82 4.64 28.84
CA THR A 166 15.61 4.19 29.55
C THR A 166 15.52 2.66 29.63
N TYR A 167 16.03 1.93 28.64
CA TYR A 167 15.89 0.48 28.53
C TYR A 167 17.26 -0.23 28.50
N PRO A 168 17.78 -0.71 29.64
CA PRO A 168 19.14 -1.26 29.74
C PRO A 168 19.46 -2.47 28.88
N SER A 169 18.46 -3.28 28.48
CA SER A 169 18.65 -4.45 27.58
C SER A 169 18.51 -4.10 26.09
N LEU A 170 18.18 -2.85 25.76
CA LEU A 170 18.10 -2.35 24.39
C LEU A 170 19.50 -2.11 23.82
N ARG A 171 19.72 -2.57 22.60
CA ARG A 171 20.93 -2.37 21.81
C ARG A 171 20.54 -1.82 20.45
N VAL A 172 21.36 -0.93 19.90
CA VAL A 172 21.15 -0.39 18.56
C VAL A 172 22.25 -0.88 17.64
N ALA A 173 21.85 -1.52 16.54
CA ALA A 173 22.73 -1.90 15.45
C ALA A 173 22.58 -0.91 14.30
N TYR A 174 23.67 -0.51 13.64
CA TYR A 174 23.61 0.38 12.48
C TYR A 174 24.76 0.12 11.50
N ILE A 175 24.63 0.69 10.30
CA ILE A 175 25.69 0.66 9.28
C ILE A 175 26.44 1.99 9.34
N ASP A 176 27.75 1.90 9.60
CA ASP A 176 28.65 3.05 9.66
C ASP A 176 29.44 3.16 8.36
N GLU A 177 29.22 4.24 7.62
CA GLU A 177 30.02 4.61 6.45
C GLU A 177 31.16 5.55 6.85
N VAL A 178 32.39 5.13 6.58
CA VAL A 178 33.61 5.90 6.88
C VAL A 178 34.42 6.06 5.60
N GLU A 179 34.88 7.27 5.30
CA GLU A 179 35.84 7.50 4.22
C GLU A 179 37.24 7.12 4.68
N GLU A 180 37.85 6.11 4.06
CA GLU A 180 39.25 5.74 4.31
C GLU A 180 40.14 6.44 3.27
N PRO A 181 41.24 7.11 3.69
CA PRO A 181 42.17 7.73 2.76
C PRO A 181 42.85 6.64 1.91
N SER A 182 42.76 6.79 0.60
CA SER A 182 43.39 5.86 -0.35
C SER A 182 44.91 5.86 -0.17
N LYS A 183 45.52 4.66 -0.09
CA LYS A 183 46.99 4.52 -0.10
C LYS A 183 47.63 5.00 -1.41
N ASP A 184 46.84 5.12 -2.49
CA ASP A 184 47.23 5.73 -3.77
C ASP A 184 46.62 7.14 -3.90
N ARG A 185 47.47 8.17 -3.98
CA ARG A 185 47.09 9.59 -4.16
C ARG A 185 46.25 9.89 -5.43
N LYS A 186 46.08 8.92 -6.34
CA LYS A 186 45.36 9.06 -7.62
C LYS A 186 43.97 8.43 -7.66
N LYS A 187 43.48 7.81 -6.58
CA LYS A 187 42.12 7.24 -6.51
C LYS A 187 41.26 7.98 -5.49
N ILE A 188 39.98 8.19 -5.86
CA ILE A 188 38.88 8.68 -5.02
C ILE A 188 38.89 7.93 -3.68
N ASN A 189 38.67 8.63 -2.55
CA ASN A 189 38.54 8.05 -1.21
C ASN A 189 37.67 6.78 -1.25
N GLN A 190 38.15 5.68 -0.70
CA GLN A 190 37.37 4.44 -0.65
C GLN A 190 36.46 4.48 0.57
N LYS A 191 35.16 4.30 0.36
CA LYS A 191 34.20 4.15 1.46
C LYS A 191 34.33 2.76 2.05
N ALA A 192 34.62 2.70 3.35
CA ALA A 192 34.53 1.49 4.14
C ALA A 192 33.21 1.45 4.89
N TYR A 193 32.63 0.25 4.98
CA TYR A 193 31.34 0.01 5.61
C TYR A 193 31.55 -0.88 6.82
N TYR A 194 30.89 -0.56 7.94
CA TYR A 194 30.97 -1.34 9.17
C TYR A 194 29.56 -1.63 9.71
N SER A 195 29.32 -2.85 10.22
CA SER A 195 28.17 -3.14 11.07
C SER A 195 28.58 -2.89 12.52
N VAL A 196 27.89 -1.97 13.19
CA VAL A 196 28.24 -1.49 14.53
C VAL A 196 27.10 -1.79 15.50
N LEU A 197 27.44 -2.24 16.71
CA LEU A 197 26.51 -2.41 17.82
C LEU A 197 26.87 -1.42 18.93
N VAL A 198 25.88 -0.66 19.40
CA VAL A 198 26.03 0.29 20.52
C VAL A 198 25.05 0.00 21.65
N LYS A 199 25.39 0.49 22.84
CA LYS A 199 24.52 0.58 24.02
C LYS A 199 24.68 1.94 24.69
N ALA A 200 23.74 2.34 25.53
CA ALA A 200 23.96 3.45 26.46
C ALA A 200 25.05 3.08 27.50
N ALA A 201 25.95 4.01 27.75
CA ALA A 201 26.93 3.98 28.83
C ALA A 201 26.23 4.29 30.16
N PRO A 202 26.66 3.69 31.27
CA PRO A 202 26.20 4.11 32.59
C PRO A 202 26.55 5.59 32.80
N PRO A 203 25.66 6.38 33.44
CA PRO A 203 26.00 7.75 33.79
C PRO A 203 27.21 7.75 34.74
N ASN A 204 28.36 8.24 34.27
CA ASN A 204 29.50 8.48 35.13
C ASN A 204 29.25 9.76 35.92
N ILE A 205 29.31 9.67 37.25
CA ILE A 205 29.08 10.77 38.20
C ILE A 205 30.05 11.97 37.99
N ASN A 206 31.13 11.79 37.21
CA ASN A 206 32.21 12.78 37.05
C ASN A 206 32.49 13.27 35.61
N SER A 207 31.60 13.08 34.63
CA SER A 207 31.84 13.60 33.27
C SER A 207 30.90 14.74 32.91
N SER A 208 31.45 15.96 32.76
CA SER A 208 30.80 17.14 32.18
C SER A 208 30.73 17.09 30.63
N GLU A 209 30.69 15.89 30.06
CA GLU A 209 30.54 15.74 28.60
C GLU A 209 29.07 15.84 28.19
N PRO A 210 28.76 16.51 27.06
CA PRO A 210 27.40 16.62 26.57
C PRO A 210 26.79 15.24 26.30
N VAL A 211 25.47 15.14 26.47
CA VAL A 211 24.61 13.94 26.28
C VAL A 211 24.91 13.16 24.98
N GLN A 212 25.53 13.78 23.98
CA GLN A 212 25.87 13.19 22.68
C GLN A 212 26.91 12.04 22.70
N ASN A 213 27.66 11.84 23.80
CA ASN A 213 28.71 10.80 23.89
C ASN A 213 28.36 9.62 24.82
N LEU A 214 27.09 9.46 25.21
CA LEU A 214 26.67 8.36 26.08
C LEU A 214 26.53 7.02 25.33
N ASP A 215 26.68 6.94 24.01
CA ASP A 215 26.65 5.66 23.29
C ASP A 215 28.02 4.98 23.24
N GLN A 216 28.13 3.82 23.90
CA GLN A 216 29.31 2.99 23.88
C GLN A 216 29.24 1.98 22.72
N ILE A 217 30.25 1.98 21.86
CA ILE A 217 30.45 0.95 20.83
C ILE A 217 30.87 -0.36 21.51
N ILE A 218 30.11 -1.43 21.29
CA ILE A 218 30.41 -2.78 21.78
C ILE A 218 31.18 -3.56 20.72
N TYR A 219 30.67 -3.56 19.49
CA TYR A 219 31.26 -4.28 18.36
C TYR A 219 31.29 -3.38 17.14
N LYS A 220 32.34 -3.50 16.34
CA LYS A 220 32.49 -2.85 15.03
C LYS A 220 33.11 -3.84 14.05
N ILE A 221 32.31 -4.32 13.10
CA ILE A 221 32.68 -5.38 12.16
C ILE A 221 32.74 -4.79 10.75
N LYS A 222 33.90 -4.88 10.09
CA LYS A 222 34.06 -4.40 8.70
C LYS A 222 33.27 -5.28 7.74
N LEU A 223 32.45 -4.65 6.90
CA LEU A 223 31.66 -5.30 5.87
C LEU A 223 32.44 -5.39 4.55
N PRO A 224 32.18 -6.39 3.70
CA PRO A 224 32.91 -6.59 2.44
C PRO A 224 32.61 -5.54 1.37
N GLY A 225 31.60 -4.69 1.58
CA GLY A 225 31.15 -3.68 0.62
C GLY A 225 29.90 -2.95 1.09
N PRO A 226 29.21 -2.20 0.19
CA PRO A 226 27.97 -1.53 0.53
C PRO A 226 26.92 -2.56 0.96
N ALA A 227 26.35 -2.34 2.14
CA ALA A 227 25.46 -3.31 2.77
C ALA A 227 24.06 -3.34 2.13
N ILE A 228 23.62 -2.25 1.51
CA ILE A 228 22.27 -2.09 0.95
C ILE A 228 22.27 -2.50 -0.51
N LEU A 229 21.66 -3.65 -0.81
CA LEU A 229 21.62 -4.22 -2.17
C LEU A 229 20.27 -4.01 -2.86
N GLY A 230 19.18 -4.12 -2.11
CA GLY A 230 17.80 -3.92 -2.56
C GLY A 230 17.05 -2.88 -1.72
N GLU A 231 15.90 -3.28 -1.17
CA GLU A 231 14.92 -2.39 -0.55
C GLU A 231 15.28 -1.93 0.88
N GLY A 232 16.31 -2.50 1.49
CA GLY A 232 16.86 -2.06 2.77
C GLY A 232 16.41 -2.88 3.97
N LYS A 233 15.13 -3.26 4.11
CA LYS A 233 14.63 -4.07 5.25
C LYS A 233 15.38 -5.41 5.41
N PRO A 234 15.55 -6.26 4.37
CA PRO A 234 16.28 -7.51 4.54
C PRO A 234 17.75 -7.30 4.89
N GLU A 235 18.41 -6.30 4.31
CA GLU A 235 19.80 -5.96 4.65
C GLU A 235 19.91 -5.46 6.09
N ASN A 236 18.95 -4.65 6.54
CA ASN A 236 18.85 -4.13 7.90
C ASN A 236 18.76 -5.28 8.93
N GLN A 237 17.89 -6.26 8.70
CA GLN A 237 17.80 -7.44 9.57
C GLN A 237 19.07 -8.30 9.51
N ASN A 238 19.59 -8.57 8.31
CA ASN A 238 20.72 -9.49 8.14
C ASN A 238 22.04 -8.95 8.66
N HIS A 239 22.31 -7.64 8.60
CA HIS A 239 23.55 -7.11 9.20
C HIS A 239 23.51 -7.10 10.72
N ALA A 240 22.32 -7.01 11.32
CA ALA A 240 22.12 -6.96 12.77
C ALA A 240 21.97 -8.35 13.42
N ILE A 241 21.59 -9.38 12.67
CA ILE A 241 21.35 -10.72 13.20
C ILE A 241 22.54 -11.30 13.97
N ILE A 242 23.77 -10.95 13.59
CA ILE A 242 25.02 -11.38 14.26
C ILE A 242 25.15 -10.85 15.70
N PHE A 243 24.44 -9.76 16.03
CA PHE A 243 24.44 -9.14 17.35
C PHE A 243 23.36 -9.71 18.28
N THR A 244 22.38 -10.45 17.73
CA THR A 244 21.34 -11.12 18.53
C THR A 244 21.92 -12.24 19.40
N ARG A 245 21.25 -12.61 20.49
CA ARG A 245 21.70 -13.63 21.48
C ARG A 245 20.57 -14.60 21.87
N GLY A 246 20.91 -15.72 22.51
CA GLY A 246 19.94 -16.76 22.91
C GLY A 246 19.52 -17.69 21.76
N GLU A 247 18.63 -18.65 22.03
CA GLU A 247 18.21 -19.68 21.07
C GLU A 247 17.00 -19.25 20.22
N GLY A 248 16.05 -18.51 20.81
CA GLY A 248 14.91 -17.93 20.10
C GLY A 248 15.19 -16.50 19.62
N LEU A 249 14.83 -16.20 18.37
CA LEU A 249 14.88 -14.86 17.78
C LEU A 249 13.48 -14.46 17.26
N GLN A 250 12.87 -13.43 17.84
CA GLN A 250 11.59 -12.90 17.37
C GLN A 250 11.80 -11.76 16.38
N ALA A 251 11.14 -11.85 15.23
CA ALA A 251 11.11 -10.79 14.23
C ALA A 251 9.89 -9.90 14.48
N ILE A 252 10.14 -8.61 14.72
CA ILE A 252 9.11 -7.62 15.02
C ILE A 252 9.23 -6.47 14.03
N ASP A 253 8.11 -6.05 13.45
CA ASP A 253 8.06 -4.83 12.65
C ASP A 253 7.99 -3.59 13.55
N MET A 254 8.54 -2.47 13.08
CA MET A 254 8.60 -1.22 13.86
C MET A 254 7.25 -0.70 14.34
N ASN A 255 6.11 -1.10 13.77
CA ASN A 255 4.78 -0.61 14.16
C ASN A 255 3.97 -1.63 14.98
N GLN A 256 4.65 -2.61 15.58
CA GLN A 256 4.04 -3.57 16.47
C GLN A 256 4.19 -3.16 17.93
N ASP A 257 3.27 -3.62 18.76
CA ASP A 257 3.26 -3.39 20.20
C ASP A 257 3.04 -4.72 20.92
N ASN A 258 3.39 -4.79 22.19
CA ASN A 258 3.10 -5.96 23.00
C ASN A 258 2.41 -5.53 24.29
N TYR A 259 1.67 -6.46 24.88
CA TYR A 259 0.97 -6.25 26.14
C TYR A 259 1.66 -7.02 27.26
N MET A 260 1.57 -6.52 28.49
CA MET A 260 2.29 -7.13 29.62
C MET A 260 1.80 -8.56 29.89
N GLU A 261 0.50 -8.78 29.79
CA GLU A 261 -0.16 -10.07 29.93
C GLU A 261 0.25 -11.07 28.85
N GLU A 262 0.53 -10.60 27.63
CA GLU A 262 1.02 -11.43 26.53
C GLU A 262 2.52 -11.75 26.72
N ALA A 263 3.29 -10.82 27.28
CA ALA A 263 4.70 -11.00 27.59
C ALA A 263 4.95 -12.17 28.57
N LEU A 264 4.06 -12.38 29.54
CA LEU A 264 4.14 -13.49 30.51
C LEU A 264 4.03 -14.87 29.84
N LYS A 265 3.35 -14.96 28.69
CA LYS A 265 3.11 -16.22 27.97
C LYS A 265 4.30 -16.66 27.11
N MET A 266 5.29 -15.79 26.89
CA MET A 266 6.44 -16.07 26.01
C MET A 266 7.23 -17.31 26.45
N ARG A 267 7.32 -17.57 27.76
CA ARG A 267 7.98 -18.79 28.27
C ARG A 267 7.30 -20.07 27.78
N ASN A 268 5.97 -20.08 27.72
CA ASN A 268 5.18 -21.22 27.24
C ASN A 268 5.39 -21.38 25.74
N LEU A 269 5.40 -20.27 24.98
CA LEU A 269 5.66 -20.31 23.56
C LEU A 269 7.04 -20.89 23.24
N LEU A 270 8.10 -20.48 23.94
CA LEU A 270 9.44 -20.98 23.68
C LEU A 270 9.58 -22.48 23.94
N GLN A 271 8.73 -23.09 24.79
CA GLN A 271 8.70 -24.53 25.00
C GLN A 271 8.17 -25.30 23.78
N GLU A 272 7.41 -24.66 22.88
CA GLU A 272 6.88 -25.30 21.67
C GLU A 272 8.00 -25.74 20.71
N PHE A 273 9.17 -25.08 20.75
CA PHE A 273 10.37 -25.55 20.02
C PHE A 273 10.82 -26.95 20.46
N LEU A 274 10.50 -27.37 21.68
CA LEU A 274 10.87 -28.66 22.26
C LEU A 274 9.76 -29.71 22.08
N THR A 275 8.66 -29.37 21.39
CA THR A 275 7.51 -30.26 21.18
C THR A 275 7.40 -30.66 19.71
N LYS A 276 7.30 -31.96 19.43
CA LYS A 276 7.08 -32.48 18.08
C LYS A 276 5.59 -32.51 17.74
N HIS A 277 5.05 -31.40 17.25
CA HIS A 277 3.62 -31.29 16.91
C HIS A 277 3.16 -32.20 15.77
N ASP A 278 4.05 -32.61 14.87
CA ASP A 278 3.79 -33.57 13.80
C ASP A 278 4.26 -34.99 14.14
N GLY A 279 4.74 -35.22 15.37
CA GLY A 279 5.35 -36.47 15.82
C GLY A 279 6.77 -36.73 15.29
N VAL A 280 7.29 -35.91 14.38
CA VAL A 280 8.55 -36.18 13.66
C VAL A 280 9.59 -35.11 13.95
N ARG A 281 9.27 -33.83 13.74
CA ARG A 281 10.22 -32.72 13.70
C ARG A 281 9.89 -31.64 14.72
N PHE A 282 10.95 -31.09 15.33
CA PHE A 282 10.83 -29.88 16.12
C PHE A 282 10.56 -28.67 15.22
N PRO A 283 9.72 -27.71 15.66
CA PRO A 283 9.51 -26.48 14.93
C PRO A 283 10.82 -25.72 14.75
N THR A 284 10.97 -25.03 13.63
CA THR A 284 12.05 -24.07 13.40
C THR A 284 11.52 -22.64 13.39
N ILE A 285 10.21 -22.47 13.21
CA ILE A 285 9.52 -21.18 13.29
C ILE A 285 8.19 -21.39 14.03
N LEU A 286 7.97 -20.60 15.08
CA LEU A 286 6.71 -20.54 15.82
C LEU A 286 5.93 -19.30 15.37
N GLY A 287 4.78 -19.54 14.75
CA GLY A 287 3.88 -18.51 14.29
C GLY A 287 2.98 -17.95 15.36
N LEU A 288 2.75 -16.63 15.34
CA LEU A 288 1.87 -15.96 16.30
C LEU A 288 0.71 -15.24 15.64
N ARG A 289 -0.36 -15.05 16.41
CA ARG A 289 -1.49 -14.20 16.05
C ARG A 289 -1.13 -12.72 16.17
N GLU A 290 -1.72 -11.91 15.31
CA GLU A 290 -1.69 -10.44 15.41
C GLU A 290 -3.04 -9.88 15.84
N HIS A 291 -2.98 -8.79 16.61
CA HIS A 291 -4.15 -7.99 16.97
C HIS A 291 -4.04 -6.59 16.34
N ILE A 292 -4.96 -6.26 15.42
CA ILE A 292 -4.94 -4.98 14.72
C ILE A 292 -5.67 -3.91 15.55
N PHE A 293 -4.92 -3.04 16.22
CA PHE A 293 -5.49 -2.03 17.12
C PHE A 293 -5.98 -0.74 16.43
N THR A 294 -5.91 -0.67 15.10
CA THR A 294 -6.28 0.53 14.30
C THR A 294 -7.64 0.40 13.60
N GLY A 295 -8.34 -0.73 13.77
CA GLY A 295 -9.57 -1.04 13.03
C GLY A 295 -10.75 -0.11 13.31
N SER A 296 -10.78 0.61 14.44
CA SER A 296 -11.88 1.50 14.83
C SER A 296 -11.83 2.91 14.21
N VAL A 297 -10.79 3.21 13.43
CA VAL A 297 -10.53 4.56 12.91
C VAL A 297 -11.43 4.93 11.72
N SER A 298 -11.66 4.01 10.79
CA SER A 298 -12.45 4.22 9.57
C SER A 298 -13.12 2.93 9.11
N SER A 299 -14.12 3.02 8.22
CA SER A 299 -14.72 1.84 7.58
C SER A 299 -13.68 1.01 6.82
N LEU A 300 -12.73 1.65 6.13
CA LEU A 300 -11.63 0.96 5.45
C LEU A 300 -10.70 0.22 6.42
N ALA A 301 -10.36 0.86 7.55
CA ALA A 301 -9.58 0.23 8.61
C ALA A 301 -10.30 -0.99 9.18
N TRP A 302 -11.63 -0.87 9.35
CA TRP A 302 -12.47 -1.95 9.83
C TRP A 302 -12.48 -3.15 8.86
N PHE A 303 -12.65 -2.90 7.56
CA PHE A 303 -12.66 -3.96 6.54
C PHE A 303 -11.33 -4.71 6.49
N MET A 304 -10.21 -3.96 6.49
CA MET A 304 -8.87 -4.52 6.49
C MET A 304 -8.57 -5.28 7.78
N SER A 305 -8.93 -4.73 8.94
CA SER A 305 -8.76 -5.39 10.23
C SER A 305 -9.48 -6.73 10.29
N ASN A 306 -10.72 -6.80 9.82
CA ASN A 306 -11.48 -8.06 9.80
C ASN A 306 -10.92 -9.08 8.79
N GLN A 307 -10.47 -8.61 7.62
CA GLN A 307 -9.81 -9.47 6.64
C GLN A 307 -8.50 -10.04 7.18
N GLU A 308 -7.68 -9.20 7.80
CA GLU A 308 -6.41 -9.62 8.41
C GLU A 308 -6.64 -10.55 9.60
N THR A 309 -7.63 -10.26 10.47
CA THR A 309 -7.98 -11.14 11.60
C THR A 309 -8.28 -12.54 11.11
N SER A 310 -9.13 -12.69 10.09
CA SER A 310 -9.43 -14.00 9.49
C SER A 310 -8.18 -14.69 8.91
N PHE A 311 -7.25 -13.93 8.32
CA PHE A 311 -6.00 -14.49 7.83
C PHE A 311 -5.10 -14.97 8.97
N VAL A 312 -4.88 -14.17 10.01
CA VAL A 312 -3.94 -14.46 11.11
C VAL A 312 -4.45 -15.45 12.15
N THR A 313 -5.71 -15.89 12.04
CA THR A 313 -6.32 -16.93 12.88
C THR A 313 -6.66 -18.17 12.05
N ILE A 314 -7.92 -18.34 11.62
CA ILE A 314 -8.41 -19.53 10.91
C ILE A 314 -7.60 -19.82 9.64
N GLY A 315 -7.13 -18.78 8.92
CA GLY A 315 -6.23 -18.91 7.79
C GLY A 315 -4.89 -19.55 8.16
N GLN A 316 -4.14 -18.94 9.07
CA GLN A 316 -2.85 -19.45 9.55
C GLN A 316 -2.98 -20.83 10.21
N ARG A 317 -4.06 -21.08 10.96
CA ARG A 317 -4.37 -22.38 11.55
C ARG A 317 -4.44 -23.46 10.48
N LEU A 318 -5.23 -23.23 9.44
CA LEU A 318 -5.38 -24.18 8.33
C LEU A 318 -4.05 -24.40 7.58
N LEU A 319 -3.29 -23.31 7.33
CA LEU A 319 -1.98 -23.38 6.69
C LEU A 319 -0.97 -24.20 7.50
N ALA A 320 -0.99 -24.08 8.83
CA ALA A 320 -0.10 -24.82 9.73
C ALA A 320 -0.55 -26.28 9.90
N ASN A 321 -1.85 -26.53 10.02
CA ASN A 321 -2.42 -27.87 10.20
C ASN A 321 -3.88 -27.89 9.69
N PRO A 322 -4.25 -28.77 8.73
CA PRO A 322 -3.48 -29.90 8.19
C PRO A 322 -2.62 -29.59 6.97
N LEU A 323 -2.67 -28.38 6.39
CA LEU A 323 -2.08 -28.17 5.05
C LEU A 323 -0.54 -28.17 5.05
N LYS A 324 0.11 -27.90 6.18
CA LYS A 324 1.59 -27.89 6.32
C LYS A 324 2.31 -27.04 5.26
N VAL A 325 1.72 -25.90 4.93
CA VAL A 325 2.23 -24.88 3.99
C VAL A 325 2.20 -23.47 4.60
N ARG A 326 2.18 -23.38 5.93
CA ARG A 326 2.47 -22.12 6.62
C ARG A 326 3.94 -21.75 6.40
N PHE A 327 4.16 -20.49 6.02
CA PHE A 327 5.48 -19.88 5.95
C PHE A 327 5.60 -18.72 6.94
N HIS A 328 6.75 -18.05 6.91
CA HIS A 328 6.95 -16.81 7.67
C HIS A 328 6.37 -15.62 6.88
N TYR A 329 5.58 -14.77 7.52
CA TYR A 329 4.94 -13.61 6.88
C TYR A 329 5.49 -12.26 7.40
N GLY A 330 6.71 -12.26 7.96
CA GLY A 330 7.45 -11.07 8.40
C GLY A 330 7.47 -10.85 9.90
N HIS A 331 6.33 -11.07 10.55
CA HIS A 331 6.16 -10.91 11.99
C HIS A 331 4.89 -11.67 12.44
N PRO A 332 4.64 -11.82 13.76
CA PRO A 332 5.54 -11.64 14.90
C PRO A 332 6.28 -12.95 15.26
N ASP A 333 6.55 -13.80 14.26
CA ASP A 333 7.09 -15.14 14.46
C ASP A 333 8.40 -15.18 15.25
N VAL A 334 8.59 -16.26 16.00
CA VAL A 334 9.84 -16.60 16.68
C VAL A 334 10.56 -17.70 15.91
N PHE A 335 11.84 -17.48 15.64
CA PHE A 335 12.72 -18.40 14.93
C PHE A 335 13.63 -19.17 15.88
N ASP A 336 13.91 -20.42 15.57
CA ASP A 336 15.14 -21.08 16.01
C ASP A 336 16.31 -20.35 15.36
N ARG A 337 17.00 -19.55 16.17
CA ARG A 337 18.10 -18.68 15.74
C ARG A 337 19.27 -19.51 15.23
N LEU A 338 19.60 -20.64 15.87
CA LEU A 338 20.76 -21.46 15.51
C LEU A 338 20.54 -22.12 14.15
N PHE A 339 19.32 -22.59 13.89
CA PHE A 339 18.92 -23.11 12.59
C PHE A 339 19.07 -22.04 11.50
N HIS A 340 18.51 -20.84 11.69
CA HIS A 340 18.42 -19.83 10.63
C HIS A 340 19.75 -19.08 10.38
N LEU A 341 20.55 -18.81 11.42
CA LEU A 341 21.86 -18.16 11.28
C LEU A 341 22.80 -18.90 10.33
N THR A 342 22.81 -20.23 10.41
CA THR A 342 23.68 -21.09 9.59
C THR A 342 23.11 -21.35 8.19
N ARG A 343 21.91 -20.83 7.89
CA ARG A 343 21.10 -21.25 6.75
C ARG A 343 20.61 -20.10 5.86
N GLY A 344 21.16 -18.90 6.00
CA GLY A 344 20.83 -17.76 5.13
C GLY A 344 19.98 -16.68 5.80
N GLY A 345 19.84 -16.71 7.13
CA GLY A 345 19.19 -15.67 7.90
C GLY A 345 17.68 -15.78 7.97
N ILE A 346 17.05 -14.68 8.36
CA ILE A 346 15.59 -14.56 8.57
C ILE A 346 14.88 -13.76 7.48
N SER A 347 15.63 -13.24 6.51
CA SER A 347 15.08 -12.54 5.34
C SER A 347 16.05 -12.60 4.17
N LYS A 348 15.53 -12.56 2.95
CA LYS A 348 16.34 -12.75 1.74
C LYS A 348 16.53 -11.44 0.98
N ALA A 349 17.71 -10.85 1.07
CA ALA A 349 18.07 -9.66 0.30
C ALA A 349 18.19 -9.96 -1.21
N SER A 350 17.63 -9.08 -2.04
CA SER A 350 17.80 -9.09 -3.50
C SER A 350 17.49 -7.71 -4.07
N LYS A 351 18.19 -7.34 -5.14
CA LYS A 351 17.98 -6.07 -5.83
C LYS A 351 16.66 -6.04 -6.64
N ILE A 352 16.12 -7.21 -7.03
CA ILE A 352 15.09 -7.30 -8.08
C ILE A 352 13.91 -8.24 -7.77
N ILE A 353 14.08 -9.31 -6.97
CA ILE A 353 13.12 -10.45 -6.93
C ILE A 353 12.52 -10.69 -5.53
N ASN A 354 13.03 -10.03 -4.49
CA ASN A 354 12.62 -10.33 -3.12
C ASN A 354 11.98 -9.11 -2.45
N LEU A 355 10.97 -8.51 -3.08
CA LEU A 355 10.18 -7.43 -2.46
C LEU A 355 9.39 -7.93 -1.23
N SER A 356 9.00 -9.20 -1.23
CA SER A 356 8.48 -9.91 -0.06
C SER A 356 9.57 -10.80 0.52
N GLU A 357 10.62 -10.19 1.04
CA GLU A 357 11.84 -10.82 1.55
C GLU A 357 11.61 -11.86 2.65
N ASP A 358 10.59 -11.64 3.47
CA ASP A 358 10.31 -12.40 4.70
C ASP A 358 9.84 -13.83 4.38
N ILE A 359 8.97 -13.99 3.37
CA ILE A 359 8.41 -15.30 3.01
C ILE A 359 9.46 -16.28 2.49
N PHE A 360 10.54 -15.77 1.91
CA PHE A 360 11.65 -16.59 1.46
C PHE A 360 12.40 -17.25 2.62
N ALA A 361 12.38 -16.67 3.81
CA ALA A 361 12.90 -17.35 5.00
C ALA A 361 12.03 -18.56 5.36
N GLY A 362 10.71 -18.43 5.25
CA GLY A 362 9.77 -19.56 5.36
C GLY A 362 10.03 -20.64 4.32
N PHE A 363 10.18 -20.27 3.04
CA PHE A 363 10.51 -21.23 1.97
C PHE A 363 11.83 -21.96 2.24
N ASN A 364 12.86 -21.22 2.64
CA ASN A 364 14.17 -21.80 2.94
C ASN A 364 14.13 -22.73 4.16
N SER A 365 13.35 -22.38 5.19
CA SER A 365 13.09 -23.26 6.34
C SER A 365 12.46 -24.58 5.88
N THR A 366 11.37 -24.53 5.12
CA THR A 366 10.69 -25.74 4.60
C THR A 366 11.57 -26.55 3.65
N LEU A 367 12.33 -25.90 2.75
CA LEU A 367 13.26 -26.56 1.83
C LEU A 367 14.36 -27.33 2.58
N ARG A 368 14.72 -26.88 3.78
CA ARG A 368 15.69 -27.51 4.68
C ARG A 368 15.02 -28.36 5.76
N GLU A 369 13.80 -28.81 5.48
CA GLU A 369 13.03 -29.71 6.33
C GLU A 369 12.58 -29.14 7.68
N GLY A 370 12.66 -27.82 7.86
CA GLY A 370 12.09 -27.13 9.02
C GLY A 370 10.55 -27.23 9.06
N ASN A 371 10.02 -27.24 10.28
CA ASN A 371 8.57 -27.26 10.53
C ASN A 371 8.11 -25.89 11.05
N VAL A 372 6.97 -25.43 10.55
CA VAL A 372 6.42 -24.11 10.88
C VAL A 372 5.05 -24.28 11.53
N THR A 373 4.92 -23.88 12.79
CA THR A 373 3.69 -24.01 13.59
C THR A 373 2.98 -22.67 13.77
N HIS A 374 1.78 -22.68 14.35
CA HIS A 374 0.99 -21.48 14.63
C HIS A 374 0.30 -21.61 15.98
N HIS A 375 0.40 -20.57 16.81
CA HIS A 375 -0.09 -20.54 18.18
C HIS A 375 -0.91 -19.25 18.42
N GLU A 376 -2.16 -19.41 18.85
CA GLU A 376 -3.14 -18.31 18.97
C GLU A 376 -3.41 -17.88 20.43
N TYR A 377 -2.86 -18.59 21.43
CA TYR A 377 -3.02 -18.23 22.84
C TYR A 377 -2.20 -17.00 23.26
N ILE A 378 -1.27 -16.58 22.40
CA ILE A 378 -0.44 -15.39 22.52
C ILE A 378 -0.62 -14.52 21.27
N GLN A 379 -0.61 -13.21 21.45
CA GLN A 379 -0.77 -12.26 20.35
C GLN A 379 0.12 -11.03 20.50
N VAL A 380 0.40 -10.37 19.38
CA VAL A 380 1.17 -9.11 19.33
C VAL A 380 0.33 -8.06 18.63
N GLY A 381 0.29 -6.84 19.17
CA GLY A 381 -0.43 -5.71 18.59
C GLY A 381 0.24 -5.24 17.29
N LYS A 382 -0.54 -4.85 16.28
CA LYS A 382 -0.04 -4.30 15.01
C LYS A 382 -0.82 -3.06 14.61
N GLY A 383 -0.09 -1.98 14.35
CA GLY A 383 -0.63 -0.79 13.69
C GLY A 383 -0.77 -1.04 12.19
N ARG A 384 -1.90 -0.64 11.59
CA ARG A 384 -2.13 -0.76 10.15
C ARG A 384 -2.46 0.57 9.51
N ASP A 385 -2.26 0.58 8.20
CA ASP A 385 -2.64 1.66 7.30
C ASP A 385 -4.17 1.76 7.24
N VAL A 386 -4.73 2.95 7.45
CA VAL A 386 -6.19 3.12 7.63
C VAL A 386 -6.87 3.86 6.47
N GLY A 387 -6.11 4.24 5.44
CA GLY A 387 -6.54 5.04 4.30
C GLY A 387 -6.36 4.33 2.97
N LEU A 388 -7.21 4.64 1.98
CA LEU A 388 -7.26 3.88 0.72
C LEU A 388 -5.90 3.86 -0.01
N ASN A 389 -5.20 4.99 -0.07
CA ASN A 389 -3.91 5.09 -0.75
C ASN A 389 -2.84 4.23 -0.08
N GLN A 390 -2.77 4.27 1.25
CA GLN A 390 -1.82 3.46 2.01
C GLN A 390 -2.14 1.96 1.87
N ILE A 391 -3.41 1.58 2.03
CA ILE A 391 -3.87 0.20 1.88
C ILE A 391 -3.58 -0.32 0.46
N SER A 392 -3.90 0.46 -0.57
CA SER A 392 -3.67 0.07 -1.97
C SER A 392 -2.19 -0.09 -2.29
N MET A 393 -1.32 0.77 -1.73
CA MET A 393 0.15 0.62 -1.88
C MET A 393 0.67 -0.62 -1.15
N PHE A 394 0.13 -0.94 0.03
CA PHE A 394 0.44 -2.18 0.74
C PHE A 394 0.02 -3.41 -0.07
N GLU A 395 -1.19 -3.44 -0.61
CA GLU A 395 -1.66 -4.54 -1.46
C GLU A 395 -0.86 -4.65 -2.77
N ALA A 396 -0.47 -3.52 -3.36
CA ALA A 396 0.43 -3.48 -4.51
C ALA A 396 1.78 -4.13 -4.19
N LYS A 397 2.36 -3.85 -3.00
CA LYS A 397 3.60 -4.49 -2.54
C LYS A 397 3.44 -6.02 -2.47
N ILE A 398 2.37 -6.51 -1.86
CA ILE A 398 2.14 -7.96 -1.74
C ILE A 398 1.91 -8.60 -3.12
N ALA A 399 1.12 -7.96 -3.98
CA ALA A 399 0.83 -8.47 -5.32
C ALA A 399 2.09 -8.54 -6.20
N ASN A 400 2.92 -7.51 -6.15
CA ASN A 400 4.24 -7.51 -6.78
C ASN A 400 5.12 -8.64 -6.23
N GLY A 401 5.25 -8.74 -4.91
CA GLY A 401 6.05 -9.79 -4.28
C GLY A 401 5.58 -11.21 -4.63
N ASN A 402 4.28 -11.44 -4.78
CA ASN A 402 3.75 -12.73 -5.27
C ASN A 402 4.04 -12.97 -6.75
N GLY A 403 4.05 -11.92 -7.59
CA GLY A 403 4.52 -12.00 -8.97
C GLY A 403 5.97 -12.44 -9.04
N GLU A 404 6.83 -11.90 -8.17
CA GLU A 404 8.24 -12.29 -8.07
C GLU A 404 8.42 -13.72 -7.52
N GLN A 405 7.62 -14.10 -6.53
CA GLN A 405 7.59 -15.48 -6.01
C GLN A 405 7.25 -16.48 -7.12
N THR A 406 6.29 -16.16 -7.99
CA THR A 406 5.91 -16.98 -9.15
C THR A 406 7.11 -17.26 -10.07
N LEU A 407 8.00 -16.26 -10.22
CA LEU A 407 9.21 -16.35 -11.04
C LEU A 407 10.43 -16.90 -10.27
N SER A 408 10.28 -17.18 -8.98
CA SER A 408 11.40 -17.53 -8.10
C SER A 408 11.81 -19.01 -8.22
N ARG A 409 13.12 -19.26 -8.03
CA ARG A 409 13.66 -20.62 -7.93
C ARG A 409 13.22 -21.35 -6.66
N ASP A 410 12.86 -20.61 -5.62
CA ASP A 410 12.48 -21.20 -4.32
C ASP A 410 11.14 -21.92 -4.43
N ILE A 411 10.15 -21.30 -5.10
CA ILE A 411 8.87 -21.94 -5.41
C ILE A 411 9.05 -23.14 -6.32
N TYR A 412 9.88 -23.02 -7.37
CA TYR A 412 10.20 -24.15 -8.25
C TYR A 412 10.76 -25.36 -7.46
N ARG A 413 11.67 -25.11 -6.50
CA ARG A 413 12.24 -26.16 -5.64
C ARG A 413 11.23 -26.73 -4.66
N LEU A 414 10.36 -25.90 -4.08
CA LEU A 414 9.30 -26.35 -3.19
C LEU A 414 8.34 -27.28 -3.94
N GLY A 415 7.94 -26.91 -5.16
CA GLY A 415 7.07 -27.75 -6.00
C GLY A 415 7.63 -29.14 -6.28
N HIS A 416 8.95 -29.30 -6.37
CA HIS A 416 9.59 -30.62 -6.56
C HIS A 416 9.68 -31.45 -5.27
N ARG A 417 9.53 -30.83 -4.09
CA ARG A 417 9.63 -31.50 -2.78
C ARG A 417 8.29 -31.70 -2.10
N PHE A 418 7.25 -30.98 -2.49
CA PHE A 418 5.91 -31.18 -1.98
C PHE A 418 5.25 -32.40 -2.62
N ASP A 419 4.50 -33.15 -1.81
CA ASP A 419 3.51 -34.08 -2.32
C ASP A 419 2.38 -33.32 -3.03
N PHE A 420 1.52 -34.06 -3.74
CA PHE A 420 0.44 -33.48 -4.53
C PHE A 420 -0.48 -32.55 -3.71
N PHE A 421 -0.83 -32.93 -2.48
CA PHE A 421 -1.75 -32.15 -1.65
C PHE A 421 -1.09 -30.88 -1.16
N ARG A 422 0.14 -30.95 -0.63
CA ARG A 422 0.89 -29.76 -0.21
C ARG A 422 1.21 -28.83 -1.37
N MET A 423 1.48 -29.37 -2.55
CA MET A 423 1.68 -28.59 -3.76
C MET A 423 0.39 -27.83 -4.13
N LEU A 424 -0.76 -28.51 -4.11
CA LEU A 424 -2.06 -27.90 -4.38
C LEU A 424 -2.41 -26.83 -3.33
N SER A 425 -2.17 -27.12 -2.05
CA SER A 425 -2.35 -26.17 -0.96
C SER A 425 -1.48 -24.95 -1.14
N CYS A 426 -0.17 -25.14 -1.36
CA CYS A 426 0.77 -24.04 -1.59
C CYS A 426 0.35 -23.20 -2.81
N TYR A 427 -0.07 -23.84 -3.90
CA TYR A 427 -0.60 -23.13 -5.07
C TYR A 427 -1.78 -22.24 -4.67
N PHE A 428 -2.85 -22.79 -4.11
CA PHE A 428 -4.04 -21.99 -3.83
C PHE A 428 -3.86 -20.92 -2.76
N THR A 429 -2.96 -21.12 -1.79
CA THR A 429 -2.78 -20.20 -0.67
C THR A 429 -1.71 -19.13 -0.91
N THR A 430 -0.87 -19.31 -1.93
CA THR A 430 0.15 -18.33 -2.31
C THR A 430 -0.12 -17.79 -3.72
N ILE A 431 0.59 -18.30 -4.72
CA ILE A 431 0.61 -17.78 -6.10
C ILE A 431 -0.74 -17.93 -6.81
N GLY A 432 -1.41 -19.05 -6.61
CA GLY A 432 -2.67 -19.41 -7.26
C GLY A 432 -3.81 -18.47 -6.92
N PHE A 433 -3.83 -17.86 -5.73
CA PHE A 433 -4.81 -16.82 -5.39
C PHE A 433 -4.67 -15.61 -6.34
N TYR A 434 -3.47 -15.04 -6.45
CA TYR A 434 -3.20 -13.90 -7.32
C TYR A 434 -3.34 -14.24 -8.81
N PHE A 435 -2.93 -15.44 -9.20
CA PHE A 435 -3.14 -15.94 -10.56
C PHE A 435 -4.63 -16.06 -10.88
N SER A 436 -5.44 -16.64 -9.99
CA SER A 436 -6.88 -16.76 -10.17
C SER A 436 -7.57 -15.39 -10.23
N THR A 437 -7.15 -14.44 -9.39
CA THR A 437 -7.60 -13.04 -9.46
C THR A 437 -7.30 -12.41 -10.83
N LEU A 438 -6.09 -12.61 -11.36
CA LEU A 438 -5.71 -12.13 -12.69
C LEU A 438 -6.58 -12.75 -13.78
N ILE A 439 -6.77 -14.07 -13.75
CA ILE A 439 -7.62 -14.79 -14.72
C ILE A 439 -9.07 -14.32 -14.64
N THR A 440 -9.61 -14.06 -13.45
CA THR A 440 -10.98 -13.53 -13.28
C THR A 440 -11.15 -12.19 -14.01
N VAL A 441 -10.22 -11.25 -13.82
CA VAL A 441 -10.27 -9.95 -14.51
C VAL A 441 -10.06 -10.13 -16.02
N LEU A 442 -9.10 -10.95 -16.45
CA LEU A 442 -8.89 -11.24 -17.88
C LEU A 442 -10.12 -11.87 -18.53
N THR A 443 -10.86 -12.71 -17.80
CA THR A 443 -12.12 -13.31 -18.28
C THR A 443 -13.18 -12.24 -18.54
N VAL A 444 -13.27 -11.19 -17.71
CA VAL A 444 -14.17 -10.04 -17.97
C VAL A 444 -13.80 -9.35 -19.28
N TYR A 445 -12.51 -9.12 -19.53
CA TYR A 445 -12.03 -8.55 -20.78
C TYR A 445 -12.34 -9.44 -21.99
N ILE A 446 -11.99 -10.74 -21.91
CA ILE A 446 -12.26 -11.72 -22.97
C ILE A 446 -13.76 -11.81 -23.24
N PHE A 447 -14.59 -11.82 -22.19
CA PHE A 447 -16.03 -11.84 -22.31
C PHE A 447 -16.56 -10.60 -23.04
N LEU A 448 -16.15 -9.40 -22.64
CA LEU A 448 -16.63 -8.16 -23.26
C LEU A 448 -16.14 -7.99 -24.69
N TYR A 449 -14.87 -8.23 -24.97
CA TYR A 449 -14.33 -8.20 -26.34
C TYR A 449 -14.93 -9.30 -27.21
N GLY A 450 -15.13 -10.51 -26.66
CA GLY A 450 -15.78 -11.60 -27.36
C GLY A 450 -17.24 -11.28 -27.69
N ARG A 451 -17.99 -10.72 -26.74
CA ARG A 451 -19.36 -10.23 -26.96
C ARG A 451 -19.41 -9.15 -28.03
N LEU A 452 -18.52 -8.17 -27.92
CA LEU A 452 -18.42 -7.13 -28.91
C LEU A 452 -18.16 -7.69 -30.31
N TYR A 453 -17.25 -8.66 -30.44
CA TYR A 453 -16.98 -9.31 -31.73
C TYR A 453 -18.21 -10.03 -32.29
N LEU A 454 -18.99 -10.71 -31.43
CA LEU A 454 -20.24 -11.36 -31.85
C LEU A 454 -21.29 -10.35 -32.35
N VAL A 455 -21.45 -9.23 -31.64
CA VAL A 455 -22.34 -8.14 -32.05
C VAL A 455 -21.87 -7.54 -33.38
N LEU A 456 -20.59 -7.16 -33.48
CA LEU A 456 -20.06 -6.45 -34.65
C LEU A 456 -19.92 -7.35 -35.89
N SER A 457 -19.79 -8.66 -35.74
CA SER A 457 -19.76 -9.59 -36.88
C SER A 457 -21.15 -9.91 -37.45
N GLY A 458 -22.23 -9.55 -36.75
CA GLY A 458 -23.59 -10.01 -37.07
C GLY A 458 -23.81 -11.50 -36.78
N LEU A 459 -22.83 -12.20 -36.22
CA LEU A 459 -22.97 -13.59 -35.82
C LEU A 459 -23.96 -13.74 -34.66
N GLU A 460 -24.05 -12.74 -33.77
CA GLU A 460 -25.07 -12.71 -32.72
C GLU A 460 -26.50 -12.64 -33.30
N GLU A 461 -26.70 -11.87 -34.37
CA GLU A 461 -27.96 -11.84 -35.12
C GLU A 461 -28.24 -13.22 -35.76
N GLY A 462 -27.25 -13.83 -36.41
CA GLY A 462 -27.38 -15.17 -36.99
C GLY A 462 -27.70 -16.26 -35.95
N LEU A 463 -27.02 -16.25 -34.80
CA LEU A 463 -27.27 -17.18 -33.68
C LEU A 463 -28.65 -16.96 -33.04
N SER A 464 -29.14 -15.73 -33.04
CA SER A 464 -30.45 -15.38 -32.46
C SER A 464 -31.65 -15.92 -33.25
N THR A 465 -31.48 -16.15 -34.56
CA THR A 465 -32.53 -16.73 -35.41
C THR A 465 -32.76 -18.23 -35.14
N GLN A 466 -31.86 -18.89 -34.41
CA GLN A 466 -31.98 -20.30 -34.03
C GLN A 466 -32.67 -20.46 -32.67
N ALA A 467 -33.83 -21.12 -32.65
CA ALA A 467 -34.65 -21.35 -31.45
C ALA A 467 -33.91 -22.04 -30.29
N ALA A 468 -32.88 -22.85 -30.57
CA ALA A 468 -32.09 -23.55 -29.55
C ALA A 468 -31.26 -22.63 -28.64
N PHE A 469 -30.94 -21.40 -29.08
CA PHE A 469 -30.06 -20.47 -28.35
C PHE A 469 -30.78 -19.28 -27.72
N ARG A 470 -32.06 -19.08 -28.07
CA ARG A 470 -32.90 -17.95 -27.63
C ARG A 470 -33.22 -17.98 -26.14
N ASP A 471 -33.47 -19.18 -25.59
CA ASP A 471 -33.87 -19.40 -24.19
C ASP A 471 -32.92 -20.35 -23.44
N ASN A 472 -31.61 -20.10 -23.49
CA ASN A 472 -30.66 -20.87 -22.68
C ASN A 472 -30.71 -20.42 -21.20
N LYS A 473 -31.81 -20.78 -20.52
CA LYS A 473 -32.01 -20.66 -19.07
C LYS A 473 -30.81 -21.23 -18.27
N PRO A 474 -30.25 -22.40 -18.62
CA PRO A 474 -29.06 -22.92 -17.95
C PRO A 474 -27.87 -21.96 -17.98
N LEU A 475 -27.59 -21.32 -19.12
CA LEU A 475 -26.51 -20.34 -19.24
C LEU A 475 -26.81 -19.07 -18.42
N GLN A 476 -28.06 -18.59 -18.40
CA GLN A 476 -28.45 -17.45 -17.57
C GLN A 476 -28.31 -17.74 -16.08
N VAL A 477 -28.71 -18.94 -15.64
CA VAL A 477 -28.57 -19.39 -14.25
C VAL A 477 -27.10 -19.63 -13.88
N ALA A 478 -26.28 -20.18 -14.78
CA ALA A 478 -24.85 -20.35 -14.57
C ALA A 478 -24.13 -18.99 -14.43
N LEU A 479 -24.47 -18.01 -15.27
CA LEU A 479 -23.91 -16.66 -15.18
C LEU A 479 -24.40 -15.92 -13.92
N ALA A 480 -25.68 -16.04 -13.57
CA ALA A 480 -26.22 -15.42 -12.36
C ALA A 480 -25.64 -16.03 -11.08
N SER A 481 -25.47 -17.36 -11.03
CA SER A 481 -24.82 -18.04 -9.90
C SER A 481 -23.33 -17.71 -9.79
N GLN A 482 -22.61 -17.59 -10.92
CA GLN A 482 -21.22 -17.13 -10.94
C GLN A 482 -21.08 -15.69 -10.41
N SER A 483 -21.96 -14.77 -10.83
CA SER A 483 -21.91 -13.37 -10.39
C SER A 483 -22.29 -13.18 -8.92
N PHE A 484 -23.25 -13.95 -8.39
CA PHE A 484 -23.76 -13.77 -7.02
C PHE A 484 -22.96 -14.59 -5.98
N VAL A 485 -22.65 -15.86 -6.27
CA VAL A 485 -22.06 -16.79 -5.28
C VAL A 485 -20.54 -16.67 -5.23
N GLN A 486 -19.87 -16.47 -6.37
CA GLN A 486 -18.42 -16.62 -6.48
C GLN A 486 -17.63 -15.34 -6.21
N ILE A 487 -18.20 -14.16 -6.47
CA ILE A 487 -17.46 -12.87 -6.38
C ILE A 487 -17.50 -12.26 -4.97
N GLY A 488 -18.59 -12.43 -4.21
CA GLY A 488 -18.76 -11.77 -2.90
C GLY A 488 -18.93 -12.71 -1.71
N PHE A 489 -19.83 -13.69 -1.82
CA PHE A 489 -20.25 -14.50 -0.67
C PHE A 489 -19.16 -15.46 -0.19
N LEU A 490 -18.52 -16.21 -1.10
CA LEU A 490 -17.47 -17.18 -0.74
C LEU A 490 -16.20 -16.52 -0.18
N MET A 491 -15.86 -15.29 -0.61
CA MET A 491 -14.72 -14.56 -0.07
C MET A 491 -15.01 -13.95 1.32
N ALA A 492 -16.26 -13.63 1.61
CA ALA A 492 -16.68 -13.11 2.91
C ALA A 492 -16.95 -14.21 3.95
N LEU A 493 -17.15 -15.45 3.53
CA LEU A 493 -17.49 -16.57 4.42
C LEU A 493 -16.43 -16.83 5.51
N PRO A 494 -15.11 -16.88 5.23
CA PRO A 494 -14.11 -17.08 6.28
C PRO A 494 -14.16 -16.00 7.36
N MET A 495 -14.39 -14.75 6.96
CA MET A 495 -14.51 -13.62 7.88
C MET A 495 -15.78 -13.72 8.72
N LEU A 496 -16.92 -14.04 8.10
CA LEU A 496 -18.19 -14.29 8.80
C LEU A 496 -18.06 -15.42 9.83
N MET A 497 -17.37 -16.49 9.45
CA MET A 497 -17.15 -17.62 10.33
C MET A 497 -16.24 -17.25 11.50
N GLU A 498 -15.18 -16.51 11.25
CA GLU A 498 -14.26 -16.07 12.29
C GLU A 498 -14.96 -15.18 13.32
N ILE A 499 -15.67 -14.14 12.86
CA ILE A 499 -16.44 -13.25 13.73
C ILE A 499 -17.53 -14.05 14.48
N GLY A 500 -18.14 -15.03 13.81
CA GLY A 500 -19.14 -15.91 14.39
C GLY A 500 -18.59 -16.78 15.53
N LEU A 501 -17.37 -17.28 15.38
CA LEU A 501 -16.68 -18.10 16.38
C LEU A 501 -16.14 -17.25 17.55
N GLU A 502 -15.61 -16.05 17.29
CA GLU A 502 -15.02 -15.20 18.33
C GLU A 502 -16.06 -14.38 19.11
N ARG A 503 -17.08 -13.84 18.43
CA ARG A 503 -18.03 -12.86 18.98
C ARG A 503 -19.50 -13.28 18.89
N GLY A 504 -19.76 -14.47 18.36
CA GLY A 504 -21.10 -15.03 18.18
C GLY A 504 -21.74 -14.68 16.82
N PHE A 505 -22.56 -15.60 16.30
CA PHE A 505 -23.17 -15.50 14.97
C PHE A 505 -24.13 -14.31 14.80
N ARG A 506 -24.80 -13.86 15.86
CA ARG A 506 -25.67 -12.67 15.80
C ARG A 506 -24.84 -11.41 15.51
N THR A 507 -23.71 -11.28 16.19
CA THR A 507 -22.76 -10.18 15.99
C THR A 507 -22.18 -10.24 14.59
N ALA A 508 -21.75 -11.43 14.14
CA ALA A 508 -21.25 -11.62 12.78
C ALA A 508 -22.24 -11.20 11.69
N LEU A 509 -23.52 -11.57 11.83
CA LEU A 509 -24.55 -11.16 10.86
C LEU A 509 -24.76 -9.64 10.87
N SER A 510 -24.82 -9.02 12.05
CA SER A 510 -24.96 -7.57 12.19
C SER A 510 -23.77 -6.81 11.61
N GLU A 511 -22.54 -7.24 11.92
CA GLU A 511 -21.31 -6.63 11.40
C GLU A 511 -21.22 -6.81 9.89
N PHE A 512 -21.61 -7.96 9.35
CA PHE A 512 -21.64 -8.17 7.90
C PHE A 512 -22.61 -7.24 7.18
N ILE A 513 -23.82 -7.06 7.70
CA ILE A 513 -24.80 -6.11 7.15
C ILE A 513 -24.23 -4.69 7.21
N LEU A 514 -23.62 -4.30 8.33
CA LEU A 514 -22.98 -2.99 8.48
C LEU A 514 -21.87 -2.79 7.43
N MET A 515 -21.02 -3.80 7.21
CA MET A 515 -19.97 -3.74 6.20
C MET A 515 -20.52 -3.56 4.78
N GLN A 516 -21.64 -4.20 4.44
CA GLN A 516 -22.29 -3.98 3.15
C GLN A 516 -22.80 -2.54 3.00
N LEU A 517 -23.45 -2.00 4.04
CA LEU A 517 -23.93 -0.62 4.07
C LEU A 517 -22.79 0.40 3.97
N GLN A 518 -21.63 0.09 4.54
CA GLN A 518 -20.41 0.91 4.47
C GLN A 518 -19.61 0.72 3.16
N LEU A 519 -20.18 0.08 2.14
CA LEU A 519 -19.60 -0.11 0.81
C LEU A 519 -18.36 -1.03 0.75
N ALA A 520 -18.28 -2.04 1.62
CA ALA A 520 -17.26 -3.08 1.52
C ALA A 520 -17.14 -3.71 0.10
N PRO A 521 -18.23 -3.99 -0.65
CA PRO A 521 -18.13 -4.50 -2.02
C PRO A 521 -17.37 -3.57 -2.99
N VAL A 522 -17.52 -2.24 -2.82
CA VAL A 522 -16.79 -1.24 -3.62
C VAL A 522 -15.31 -1.31 -3.27
N PHE A 523 -14.97 -1.35 -1.99
CA PHE A 523 -13.58 -1.47 -1.55
C PHE A 523 -12.90 -2.76 -2.07
N PHE A 524 -13.50 -3.93 -1.88
CA PHE A 524 -12.89 -5.20 -2.30
C PHE A 524 -12.81 -5.36 -3.82
N THR A 525 -13.78 -4.83 -4.57
CA THR A 525 -13.73 -4.82 -6.05
C THR A 525 -12.65 -3.86 -6.56
N PHE A 526 -12.40 -2.75 -5.86
CA PHE A 526 -11.28 -1.86 -6.13
C PHE A 526 -9.94 -2.56 -5.85
N SER A 527 -9.79 -3.17 -4.67
CA SER A 527 -8.62 -3.98 -4.28
C SER A 527 -8.26 -5.07 -5.31
N LEU A 528 -9.25 -5.73 -5.91
CA LEU A 528 -9.06 -6.70 -6.98
C LEU A 528 -8.29 -6.12 -8.18
N GLY A 529 -8.58 -4.86 -8.54
CA GLY A 529 -7.90 -4.13 -9.62
C GLY A 529 -6.42 -3.89 -9.30
N THR A 530 -6.13 -3.45 -8.07
CA THR A 530 -4.77 -3.29 -7.54
C THR A 530 -3.98 -4.60 -7.64
N LYS A 531 -4.50 -5.67 -7.02
CA LYS A 531 -3.85 -6.99 -7.00
C LYS A 531 -3.55 -7.49 -8.41
N THR A 532 -4.53 -7.42 -9.30
CA THR A 532 -4.41 -7.84 -10.70
C THR A 532 -3.35 -7.04 -11.46
N HIS A 533 -3.37 -5.71 -11.33
CA HIS A 533 -2.46 -4.84 -12.07
C HIS A 533 -1.01 -5.10 -11.72
N TYR A 534 -0.69 -5.08 -10.43
CA TYR A 534 0.69 -5.19 -9.94
C TYR A 534 1.24 -6.61 -10.09
N TYR A 535 0.42 -7.64 -9.84
CA TYR A 535 0.78 -9.04 -10.11
C TYR A 535 1.07 -9.28 -11.60
N GLY A 536 0.16 -8.87 -12.49
CA GLY A 536 0.31 -9.06 -13.94
C GLY A 536 1.49 -8.28 -14.53
N ARG A 537 1.71 -7.03 -14.08
CA ARG A 537 2.86 -6.21 -14.50
C ARG A 537 4.17 -6.87 -14.13
N THR A 538 4.28 -7.37 -12.91
CA THR A 538 5.48 -8.07 -12.42
C THR A 538 5.73 -9.36 -13.19
N LEU A 539 4.68 -10.11 -13.52
CA LEU A 539 4.81 -11.34 -14.32
C LEU A 539 5.33 -11.08 -15.74
N LEU A 540 4.87 -10.00 -16.39
CA LEU A 540 5.26 -9.66 -17.77
C LEU A 540 6.63 -8.99 -17.88
N HIS A 541 6.94 -8.09 -16.95
CA HIS A 541 8.08 -7.18 -17.07
C HIS A 541 9.13 -7.35 -15.98
N GLY A 542 8.77 -7.95 -14.84
CA GLY A 542 9.61 -8.00 -13.65
C GLY A 542 9.90 -6.62 -13.06
N GLY A 543 10.85 -6.57 -12.12
CA GLY A 543 11.37 -5.32 -11.56
C GLY A 543 10.35 -4.54 -10.75
N ALA A 544 9.64 -5.21 -9.84
CA ALA A 544 8.79 -4.49 -8.92
C ALA A 544 9.64 -3.58 -8.04
N LYS A 545 9.17 -2.35 -7.85
CA LYS A 545 9.83 -1.36 -7.01
C LYS A 545 8.96 -1.11 -5.79
N TYR A 546 9.56 -1.13 -4.61
CA TYR A 546 8.84 -0.70 -3.42
C TYR A 546 8.44 0.77 -3.56
N ARG A 547 7.17 1.05 -3.29
CA ARG A 547 6.68 2.40 -3.05
C ARG A 547 6.41 2.50 -1.55
N PRO A 548 7.06 3.44 -0.83
CA PRO A 548 6.89 3.53 0.62
C PRO A 548 5.43 3.84 0.95
N THR A 549 4.84 3.03 1.83
CA THR A 549 3.57 3.37 2.45
C THR A 549 3.85 4.42 3.52
N GLY A 550 3.37 5.64 3.34
CA GLY A 550 3.45 6.65 4.39
C GLY A 550 2.64 6.17 5.61
N ARG A 551 3.19 6.26 6.83
CA ARG A 551 2.55 5.79 8.08
C ARG A 551 1.88 6.91 8.89
N GLY A 552 1.49 7.99 8.22
CA GLY A 552 0.79 9.11 8.85
C GLY A 552 -0.66 8.80 9.21
N PHE A 553 -1.25 9.64 10.04
CA PHE A 553 -2.68 9.58 10.36
C PHE A 553 -3.51 9.89 9.09
N VAL A 554 -4.59 9.13 8.85
CA VAL A 554 -5.39 9.12 7.60
C VAL A 554 -6.46 10.20 7.55
N VAL A 555 -6.38 11.15 8.45
CA VAL A 555 -7.36 12.21 8.63
C VAL A 555 -7.37 13.19 7.45
N PHE A 556 -6.44 13.06 6.50
CA PHE A 556 -6.15 14.06 5.49
C PHE A 556 -6.77 13.73 4.13
N HIS A 557 -7.37 14.76 3.55
CA HIS A 557 -7.80 14.76 2.16
C HIS A 557 -6.61 14.55 1.22
N ALA A 558 -6.66 13.50 0.39
CA ALA A 558 -5.68 13.27 -0.67
C ALA A 558 -6.09 14.06 -1.92
N LYS A 559 -5.17 14.87 -2.46
CA LYS A 559 -5.45 15.73 -3.62
C LYS A 559 -5.80 14.90 -4.85
N PHE A 560 -6.67 15.43 -5.72
CA PHE A 560 -7.03 14.76 -6.98
C PHE A 560 -5.81 14.35 -7.81
N ALA A 561 -4.79 15.20 -7.92
CA ALA A 561 -3.56 14.90 -8.67
C ALA A 561 -2.76 13.74 -8.07
N GLU A 562 -2.82 13.52 -6.76
CA GLU A 562 -2.19 12.37 -6.11
C GLU A 562 -2.95 11.08 -6.42
N ASN A 563 -4.27 11.07 -6.20
CA ASN A 563 -5.13 9.94 -6.52
C ASN A 563 -5.03 9.56 -8.01
N TYR A 564 -4.99 10.56 -8.89
CA TYR A 564 -4.80 10.35 -10.33
C TYR A 564 -3.50 9.65 -10.66
N ARG A 565 -2.38 10.10 -10.09
CA ARG A 565 -1.07 9.48 -10.32
C ARG A 565 -0.98 8.04 -9.80
N LEU A 566 -1.60 7.76 -8.65
CA LEU A 566 -1.60 6.44 -8.04
C LEU A 566 -2.46 5.43 -8.83
N TYR A 567 -3.62 5.87 -9.34
CA TYR A 567 -4.63 4.96 -9.90
C TYR A 567 -4.83 5.03 -11.41
N SER A 568 -4.19 5.96 -12.12
CA SER A 568 -4.34 6.13 -13.59
C SER A 568 -4.17 4.80 -14.34
N ARG A 569 -3.01 4.14 -14.21
CA ARG A 569 -2.72 2.88 -14.95
C ARG A 569 -3.37 1.63 -14.33
N SER A 570 -3.51 1.61 -13.01
CA SER A 570 -4.01 0.43 -12.30
C SER A 570 -5.53 0.28 -12.41
N HIS A 571 -6.27 1.38 -12.42
CA HIS A 571 -7.74 1.40 -12.38
C HIS A 571 -8.35 2.28 -13.48
N PHE A 572 -8.01 3.57 -13.56
CA PHE A 572 -8.79 4.52 -14.38
C PHE A 572 -8.76 4.20 -15.86
N VAL A 573 -7.57 3.93 -16.41
CA VAL A 573 -7.40 3.49 -17.79
C VAL A 573 -8.23 2.25 -18.08
N LYS A 574 -8.16 1.25 -17.20
CA LYS A 574 -8.87 -0.02 -17.33
C LYS A 574 -10.39 0.15 -17.20
N GLY A 575 -10.83 0.98 -16.25
CA GLY A 575 -12.23 1.30 -16.03
C GLY A 575 -12.84 2.04 -17.22
N ILE A 576 -12.12 3.00 -17.80
CA ILE A 576 -12.54 3.71 -19.01
C ILE A 576 -12.59 2.78 -20.22
N GLU A 577 -11.61 1.87 -20.38
CA GLU A 577 -11.66 0.85 -21.44
C GLU A 577 -12.91 -0.03 -21.32
N LEU A 578 -13.18 -0.56 -20.12
CA LEU A 578 -14.38 -1.37 -19.86
C LEU A 578 -15.67 -0.55 -20.05
N MET A 579 -15.69 0.72 -19.63
CA MET A 579 -16.81 1.63 -19.85
C MET A 579 -17.10 1.81 -21.34
N ILE A 580 -16.08 2.05 -22.16
CA ILE A 580 -16.21 2.19 -23.62
C ILE A 580 -16.80 0.90 -24.22
N LEU A 581 -16.29 -0.27 -23.83
CA LEU A 581 -16.79 -1.55 -24.31
C LEU A 581 -18.27 -1.77 -23.94
N LEU A 582 -18.66 -1.43 -22.70
CA LEU A 582 -20.04 -1.53 -22.25
C LEU A 582 -20.97 -0.55 -22.98
N LEU A 583 -20.52 0.68 -23.23
CA LEU A 583 -21.28 1.67 -24.00
C LEU A 583 -21.50 1.21 -25.44
N VAL A 584 -20.47 0.68 -26.09
CA VAL A 584 -20.60 0.12 -27.44
C VAL A 584 -21.53 -1.08 -27.45
N TYR A 585 -21.39 -1.99 -26.47
CA TYR A 585 -22.29 -3.12 -26.33
C TYR A 585 -23.74 -2.68 -26.11
N GLN A 586 -23.97 -1.57 -25.40
CA GLN A 586 -25.31 -0.99 -25.23
C GLN A 586 -25.85 -0.35 -26.51
N ILE A 587 -25.00 0.27 -27.33
CA ILE A 587 -25.40 0.92 -28.58
C ILE A 587 -25.76 -0.10 -29.67
N PHE A 588 -24.97 -1.17 -29.81
CA PHE A 588 -25.11 -2.15 -30.88
C PHE A 588 -25.75 -3.48 -30.44
N GLY A 589 -25.84 -3.74 -29.14
CA GLY A 589 -26.50 -4.93 -28.60
C GLY A 589 -28.00 -4.87 -28.88
N HIS A 590 -28.43 -5.48 -29.98
CA HIS A 590 -29.85 -5.60 -30.31
C HIS A 590 -30.63 -6.35 -29.23
N THR A 591 -31.91 -5.97 -29.11
CA THR A 591 -33.01 -6.34 -28.19
C THR A 591 -33.26 -7.85 -28.02
N TYR A 592 -32.24 -8.65 -27.71
CA TYR A 592 -32.27 -10.12 -27.77
C TYR A 592 -32.62 -10.79 -26.44
N ARG A 593 -32.53 -10.10 -25.30
CA ARG A 593 -32.82 -10.65 -23.97
C ARG A 593 -33.81 -9.76 -23.25
N SER A 594 -34.66 -10.35 -22.39
CA SER A 594 -35.46 -9.55 -21.46
C SER A 594 -34.54 -8.50 -20.82
N ALA A 595 -35.02 -7.26 -20.66
CA ALA A 595 -34.21 -6.19 -20.05
C ALA A 595 -33.52 -6.66 -18.75
N VAL A 596 -34.20 -7.56 -18.02
CA VAL A 596 -33.70 -8.27 -16.85
C VAL A 596 -32.42 -9.06 -17.12
N ALA A 597 -32.36 -9.91 -18.14
CA ALA A 597 -31.16 -10.71 -18.42
C ALA A 597 -29.97 -9.88 -18.94
N TYR A 598 -30.21 -8.77 -19.64
CA TYR A 598 -29.15 -7.80 -19.99
C TYR A 598 -28.60 -7.12 -18.73
N VAL A 599 -29.49 -6.62 -17.87
CA VAL A 599 -29.13 -5.97 -16.60
C VAL A 599 -28.37 -6.94 -15.70
N LEU A 600 -28.85 -8.16 -15.50
CA LEU A 600 -28.20 -9.14 -14.62
C LEU A 600 -26.75 -9.47 -15.04
N ILE A 601 -26.46 -9.48 -16.34
CA ILE A 601 -25.12 -9.78 -16.85
C ILE A 601 -24.22 -8.54 -16.76
N THR A 602 -24.72 -7.37 -17.11
CA THR A 602 -23.90 -6.16 -17.25
C THR A 602 -23.77 -5.37 -15.94
N ILE A 603 -24.68 -5.54 -14.97
CA ILE A 603 -24.67 -4.78 -13.71
C ILE A 603 -23.39 -5.02 -12.90
N SER A 604 -22.87 -6.25 -12.89
CA SER A 604 -21.61 -6.58 -12.22
C SER A 604 -20.41 -5.86 -12.86
N MET A 605 -20.41 -5.72 -14.19
CA MET A 605 -19.36 -5.02 -14.94
C MET A 605 -19.47 -3.51 -14.80
N TRP A 606 -20.68 -2.95 -14.84
CA TRP A 606 -20.93 -1.53 -14.54
C TRP A 606 -20.54 -1.19 -13.10
N PHE A 607 -20.84 -2.07 -12.14
CA PHE A 607 -20.41 -1.92 -10.75
C PHE A 607 -18.89 -1.91 -10.62
N MET A 608 -18.19 -2.81 -11.33
CA MET A 608 -16.73 -2.85 -11.40
C MET A 608 -16.14 -1.57 -12.01
N VAL A 609 -16.73 -1.06 -13.10
CA VAL A 609 -16.34 0.21 -13.73
C VAL A 609 -16.52 1.38 -12.78
N GLY A 610 -17.71 1.54 -12.19
CA GLY A 610 -18.00 2.62 -11.25
C GLY A 610 -17.07 2.59 -10.04
N THR A 611 -16.81 1.39 -9.52
CA THR A 611 -15.86 1.18 -8.42
C THR A 611 -14.44 1.61 -8.79
N TRP A 612 -13.91 1.15 -9.93
CA TRP A 612 -12.54 1.46 -10.35
C TRP A 612 -12.33 2.94 -10.67
N LEU A 613 -13.36 3.65 -11.13
CA LEU A 613 -13.27 5.07 -11.44
C LEU A 613 -13.44 5.96 -10.20
N PHE A 614 -14.34 5.61 -9.26
CA PHE A 614 -14.78 6.54 -8.23
C PHE A 614 -14.47 6.15 -6.78
N ALA A 615 -14.04 4.91 -6.50
CA ALA A 615 -13.65 4.52 -5.13
C ALA A 615 -12.56 5.42 -4.51
N PRO A 616 -11.53 5.89 -5.25
CA PRO A 616 -10.54 6.82 -4.72
C PRO A 616 -11.09 8.13 -4.19
N PHE A 617 -12.20 8.62 -4.74
CA PHE A 617 -12.83 9.86 -4.30
C PHE A 617 -13.88 9.60 -3.21
N LEU A 618 -14.58 8.46 -3.31
CA LEU A 618 -15.59 8.04 -2.34
C LEU A 618 -15.02 7.74 -0.96
N PHE A 619 -13.84 7.13 -0.89
CA PHE A 619 -13.16 6.83 0.37
C PHE A 619 -12.13 7.90 0.79
N ASN A 620 -12.08 9.03 0.08
CA ASN A 620 -11.23 10.16 0.43
C ASN A 620 -11.93 11.06 1.45
N PRO A 621 -11.36 11.31 2.64
CA PRO A 621 -11.89 12.31 3.56
C PRO A 621 -12.14 13.64 2.84
N SER A 622 -13.31 14.25 3.06
CA SER A 622 -13.71 15.51 2.42
C SER A 622 -13.68 15.49 0.87
N GLY A 623 -13.78 14.29 0.27
CA GLY A 623 -13.69 14.07 -1.18
C GLY A 623 -14.79 14.74 -2.01
N PHE A 624 -15.90 15.17 -1.39
CA PHE A 624 -16.99 15.90 -2.03
C PHE A 624 -17.21 17.29 -1.43
N GLU A 625 -16.19 17.88 -0.81
CA GLU A 625 -16.26 19.26 -0.34
C GLU A 625 -15.92 20.25 -1.46
N TRP A 626 -16.84 21.17 -1.76
CA TRP A 626 -16.70 22.09 -2.90
C TRP A 626 -15.38 22.88 -2.89
N GLN A 627 -14.99 23.44 -1.74
CA GLN A 627 -13.75 24.22 -1.64
C GLN A 627 -12.51 23.38 -1.97
N LYS A 628 -12.44 22.14 -1.46
CA LYS A 628 -11.33 21.21 -1.73
C LYS A 628 -11.28 20.82 -3.20
N ILE A 629 -12.44 20.59 -3.83
CA ILE A 629 -12.52 20.28 -5.25
C ILE A 629 -12.01 21.43 -6.12
N VAL A 630 -12.32 22.68 -5.76
CA VAL A 630 -11.78 23.86 -6.45
C VAL A 630 -10.25 23.91 -6.32
N ASP A 631 -9.72 23.69 -5.12
CA ASP A 631 -8.27 23.67 -4.89
C ASP A 631 -7.61 22.53 -5.67
N ASP A 632 -8.20 21.34 -5.68
CA ASP A 632 -7.78 20.16 -6.45
C ASP A 632 -7.75 20.42 -7.96
N TRP A 633 -8.73 21.14 -8.49
CA TRP A 633 -8.76 21.55 -9.89
C TRP A 633 -7.56 22.43 -10.24
N THR A 634 -7.21 23.38 -9.37
CA THR A 634 -6.08 24.27 -9.59
C THR A 634 -4.75 23.51 -9.50
N ASP A 635 -4.61 22.62 -8.52
CA ASP A 635 -3.42 21.78 -8.33
C ASP A 635 -3.21 20.82 -9.50
N TRP A 636 -4.25 20.10 -9.92
CA TRP A 636 -4.18 19.18 -11.05
C TRP A 636 -3.86 19.92 -12.35
N ASN A 637 -4.50 21.07 -12.62
CA ASN A 637 -4.17 21.86 -13.81
C ASN A 637 -2.72 22.35 -13.79
N LYS A 638 -2.19 22.75 -12.64
CA LYS A 638 -0.79 23.15 -12.48
C LYS A 638 0.14 21.97 -12.75
N TRP A 639 -0.14 20.81 -12.15
CA TRP A 639 0.63 19.58 -12.34
C TRP A 639 0.66 19.10 -13.80
N VAL A 640 -0.50 19.04 -14.46
CA VAL A 640 -0.61 18.70 -15.89
C VAL A 640 0.08 19.75 -16.74
N SER A 641 0.06 21.01 -16.32
CA SER A 641 0.64 22.14 -17.07
C SER A 641 2.17 22.15 -17.06
N ASN A 642 2.77 21.84 -15.92
CA ASN A 642 4.20 21.94 -15.65
C ASN A 642 5.05 21.03 -16.54
N ARG A 643 6.12 21.60 -17.10
CA ARG A 643 7.14 20.83 -17.83
C ARG A 643 8.06 20.10 -16.85
N GLY A 644 8.46 18.90 -17.22
CA GLY A 644 9.41 18.09 -16.46
C GLY A 644 10.85 18.51 -16.76
N GLY A 645 11.79 17.83 -16.10
CA GLY A 645 13.22 18.07 -16.28
C GLY A 645 14.06 17.21 -15.32
N ILE A 646 15.38 17.22 -15.51
CA ILE A 646 16.30 16.52 -14.61
C ILE A 646 16.15 17.12 -13.20
N GLY A 647 15.81 16.29 -12.22
CA GLY A 647 15.61 16.70 -10.82
C GLY A 647 14.19 17.18 -10.46
N VAL A 648 13.26 17.26 -11.42
CA VAL A 648 11.84 17.57 -11.12
C VAL A 648 11.11 16.30 -10.73
N THR A 649 10.57 16.25 -9.50
CA THR A 649 9.83 15.10 -8.98
C THR A 649 8.51 14.86 -9.73
N ALA A 650 8.06 13.60 -9.80
CA ALA A 650 6.78 13.21 -10.41
C ALA A 650 5.55 13.90 -9.78
N GLU A 651 5.66 14.35 -8.53
CA GLU A 651 4.65 15.14 -7.83
C GLU A 651 4.44 16.53 -8.40
N LYS A 652 5.48 17.13 -8.99
CA LYS A 652 5.43 18.53 -9.44
C LYS A 652 5.13 18.66 -10.93
N SER A 653 5.32 17.59 -11.71
CA SER A 653 5.12 17.60 -13.17
C SER A 653 4.58 16.28 -13.70
N TRP A 654 3.53 16.40 -14.54
CA TRP A 654 3.00 15.29 -15.33
C TRP A 654 4.03 14.62 -16.22
N GLU A 655 4.96 15.39 -16.79
CA GLU A 655 5.97 14.86 -17.72
C GLU A 655 6.97 13.96 -16.99
N SER A 656 7.44 14.36 -15.80
CA SER A 656 8.30 13.51 -14.96
C SER A 656 7.56 12.24 -14.52
N TRP A 657 6.31 12.36 -14.08
CA TRP A 657 5.49 11.21 -13.70
C TRP A 657 5.25 10.24 -14.86
N TRP A 658 4.92 10.75 -16.05
CA TRP A 658 4.62 9.93 -17.21
C TRP A 658 5.86 9.15 -17.69
N GLU A 659 7.05 9.76 -17.60
CA GLU A 659 8.32 9.10 -17.90
C GLU A 659 8.67 8.03 -16.84
N GLU A 660 8.45 8.31 -15.54
CA GLU A 660 8.68 7.35 -14.44
C GLU A 660 7.74 6.14 -14.55
N GLU A 661 6.46 6.36 -14.85
CA GLU A 661 5.47 5.28 -14.89
C GLU A 661 5.78 4.23 -15.98
N GLN A 662 6.50 4.63 -17.04
CA GLN A 662 6.93 3.76 -18.14
C GLN A 662 8.34 3.16 -17.97
N GLU A 663 9.03 3.43 -16.87
CA GLU A 663 10.42 2.99 -16.67
C GLU A 663 10.57 1.47 -16.79
N HIS A 664 9.57 0.71 -16.34
CA HIS A 664 9.53 -0.75 -16.44
C HIS A 664 9.71 -1.27 -17.87
N LEU A 665 9.17 -0.57 -18.88
CA LEU A 665 9.27 -0.96 -20.30
C LEU A 665 10.71 -0.90 -20.83
N ARG A 666 11.59 -0.10 -20.20
CA ARG A 666 13.02 -0.05 -20.58
C ARG A 666 13.76 -1.32 -20.24
N HIS A 667 13.30 -2.04 -19.21
CA HIS A 667 13.92 -3.26 -18.72
C HIS A 667 13.18 -4.53 -19.17
N SER A 668 12.03 -4.37 -19.84
CA SER A 668 11.26 -5.48 -20.39
C SER A 668 12.02 -6.25 -21.47
N GLY A 669 11.99 -7.59 -21.36
CA GLY A 669 12.53 -8.46 -22.41
C GLY A 669 11.70 -8.41 -23.70
N LYS A 670 12.26 -8.93 -24.80
CA LYS A 670 11.58 -8.98 -26.12
C LYS A 670 10.17 -9.58 -26.06
N ARG A 671 9.96 -10.62 -25.24
CA ARG A 671 8.65 -11.27 -25.06
C ARG A 671 7.61 -10.33 -24.43
N GLY A 672 8.02 -9.53 -23.43
CA GLY A 672 7.15 -8.54 -22.79
C GLY A 672 6.73 -7.44 -23.77
N ILE A 673 7.68 -6.92 -24.56
CA ILE A 673 7.38 -5.91 -25.61
C ILE A 673 6.44 -6.48 -26.68
N ILE A 674 6.66 -7.72 -27.14
CA ILE A 674 5.76 -8.38 -28.10
C ILE A 674 4.36 -8.54 -27.50
N ALA A 675 4.25 -8.94 -26.22
CA ALA A 675 2.97 -9.06 -25.54
C ALA A 675 2.22 -7.73 -25.46
N GLU A 676 2.91 -6.62 -25.14
CA GLU A 676 2.30 -5.26 -25.13
C GLU A 676 1.76 -4.85 -26.49
N ILE A 677 2.52 -5.13 -27.57
CA ILE A 677 2.09 -4.85 -28.94
C ILE A 677 0.86 -5.70 -29.28
N LEU A 678 0.92 -7.02 -29.04
CA LEU A 678 -0.17 -7.94 -29.32
C LEU A 678 -1.46 -7.56 -28.58
N LEU A 679 -1.34 -7.22 -27.29
CA LEU A 679 -2.46 -6.74 -26.49
C LEU A 679 -3.03 -5.45 -27.09
N SER A 680 -2.19 -4.53 -27.56
CA SER A 680 -2.63 -3.27 -28.18
C SER A 680 -3.34 -3.45 -29.52
N LEU A 681 -3.12 -4.57 -30.24
CA LEU A 681 -3.78 -4.85 -31.52
C LEU A 681 -5.31 -4.92 -31.41
N ARG A 682 -5.85 -5.23 -30.22
CA ARG A 682 -7.29 -5.31 -29.96
C ARG A 682 -8.04 -4.03 -30.32
N PHE A 683 -7.42 -2.87 -30.12
CA PHE A 683 -8.03 -1.57 -30.42
C PHE A 683 -8.25 -1.34 -31.92
N PHE A 684 -7.41 -1.93 -32.77
CA PHE A 684 -7.51 -1.82 -34.22
C PHE A 684 -8.60 -2.75 -34.79
N ILE A 685 -8.72 -3.95 -34.22
CA ILE A 685 -9.82 -4.88 -34.54
C ILE A 685 -11.16 -4.26 -34.13
N TYR A 686 -11.19 -3.65 -32.96
CA TYR A 686 -12.34 -2.92 -32.44
C TYR A 686 -12.76 -1.77 -33.39
N GLN A 687 -11.79 -0.99 -33.90
CA GLN A 687 -12.06 0.05 -34.90
C GLN A 687 -12.64 -0.51 -36.19
N TYR A 688 -12.06 -1.59 -36.70
CA TYR A 688 -12.51 -2.25 -37.91
C TYR A 688 -13.99 -2.63 -37.81
N GLY A 689 -14.39 -3.25 -36.71
CA GLY A 689 -15.79 -3.62 -36.48
C GLY A 689 -16.72 -2.41 -36.42
N LEU A 690 -16.35 -1.32 -35.75
CA LEU A 690 -17.19 -0.13 -35.66
C LEU A 690 -17.32 0.63 -36.99
N VAL A 691 -16.22 0.76 -37.75
CA VAL A 691 -16.24 1.42 -39.06
C VAL A 691 -17.16 0.68 -40.03
N TYR A 692 -17.25 -0.65 -39.92
CA TYR A 692 -18.12 -1.48 -40.75
C TYR A 692 -19.63 -1.24 -40.52
N HIS A 693 -20.00 -0.76 -39.33
CA HIS A 693 -21.38 -0.46 -38.92
C HIS A 693 -21.79 1.00 -39.08
N LEU A 694 -20.90 1.88 -39.57
CA LEU A 694 -21.25 3.27 -39.87
C LEU A 694 -22.28 3.35 -41.01
N ASN A 695 -23.24 4.27 -40.89
CA ASN A 695 -24.27 4.45 -41.93
C ASN A 695 -23.67 4.84 -43.30
N LEU A 696 -22.57 5.59 -43.28
CA LEU A 696 -21.78 5.99 -44.46
C LEU A 696 -21.28 4.81 -45.31
N THR A 697 -21.04 3.66 -44.70
CA THR A 697 -20.36 2.51 -45.33
C THR A 697 -21.32 1.36 -45.62
N LYS A 698 -22.64 1.57 -45.43
CA LYS A 698 -23.69 0.56 -45.65
C LYS A 698 -23.65 -0.06 -47.05
N ASN A 699 -23.33 0.75 -48.07
CA ASN A 699 -23.35 0.33 -49.47
C ASN A 699 -22.02 -0.30 -49.96
N THR A 700 -20.89 -0.01 -49.28
CA THR A 700 -19.57 -0.52 -49.67
C THR A 700 -18.81 -1.00 -48.45
N LYS A 701 -18.85 -2.31 -48.22
CA LYS A 701 -18.27 -2.97 -47.04
C LYS A 701 -16.88 -3.57 -47.32
N SER A 702 -16.03 -2.85 -48.06
CA SER A 702 -14.71 -3.35 -48.47
C SER A 702 -13.63 -3.05 -47.42
N PHE A 703 -12.58 -3.88 -47.38
CA PHE A 703 -11.40 -3.63 -46.54
C PHE A 703 -10.74 -2.25 -46.83
N LEU A 704 -10.93 -1.73 -48.05
CA LEU A 704 -10.43 -0.43 -48.48
C LEU A 704 -11.05 0.72 -47.66
N VAL A 705 -12.30 0.60 -47.21
CA VAL A 705 -12.95 1.58 -46.32
C VAL A 705 -12.25 1.66 -44.96
N TYR A 706 -11.86 0.50 -44.41
CA TYR A 706 -11.04 0.48 -43.21
C TYR A 706 -9.69 1.15 -43.46
N GLY A 707 -9.00 0.84 -44.57
CA GLY A 707 -7.77 1.51 -44.97
C GLY A 707 -7.91 3.04 -45.11
N ILE A 708 -9.01 3.52 -45.68
CA ILE A 708 -9.31 4.97 -45.78
C ILE A 708 -9.51 5.59 -44.40
N SER A 709 -10.12 4.87 -43.44
CA SER A 709 -10.30 5.38 -42.08
C SER A 709 -8.97 5.74 -41.39
N TRP A 710 -7.86 5.10 -41.77
CA TRP A 710 -6.54 5.46 -41.26
C TRP A 710 -6.03 6.82 -41.73
N LEU A 711 -6.52 7.33 -42.86
CA LEU A 711 -6.20 8.70 -43.29
C LEU A 711 -6.67 9.73 -42.26
N VAL A 712 -7.81 9.48 -41.59
CA VAL A 712 -8.31 10.33 -40.50
C VAL A 712 -7.30 10.37 -39.35
N ILE A 713 -6.75 9.22 -38.97
CA ILE A 713 -5.74 9.12 -37.92
C ILE A 713 -4.45 9.85 -38.34
N CYS A 714 -3.99 9.67 -39.57
CA CYS A 714 -2.82 10.37 -40.10
C CYS A 714 -3.01 11.89 -40.11
N ILE A 715 -4.20 12.39 -40.49
CA ILE A 715 -4.54 13.81 -40.46
C ILE A 715 -4.51 14.34 -39.02
N ILE A 716 -5.12 13.62 -38.06
CA ILE A 716 -5.12 14.01 -36.64
C ILE A 716 -3.67 14.09 -36.11
N LEU A 717 -2.85 13.08 -36.38
CA LEU A 717 -1.45 13.06 -35.98
C LEU A 717 -0.64 14.18 -36.64
N PHE A 718 -0.92 14.50 -37.91
CA PHE A 718 -0.28 15.61 -38.63
C PHE A 718 -0.66 16.97 -38.02
N VAL A 719 -1.94 17.22 -37.77
CA VAL A 719 -2.43 18.43 -37.09
C VAL A 719 -1.76 18.56 -35.71
N MET A 720 -1.73 17.48 -34.95
CA MET A 720 -1.07 17.45 -33.64
C MET A 720 0.43 17.77 -33.71
N LYS A 721 1.15 17.23 -34.70
CA LYS A 721 2.56 17.54 -34.94
C LYS A 721 2.74 19.03 -35.26
N THR A 722 1.89 19.59 -36.13
CA THR A 722 1.90 21.01 -36.48
C THR A 722 1.65 21.90 -35.27
N VAL A 723 0.68 21.56 -34.41
CA VAL A 723 0.41 22.28 -33.15
C VAL A 723 1.58 22.18 -32.17
N SER A 724 2.20 21.00 -32.04
CA SER A 724 3.33 20.80 -31.13
C SER A 724 4.58 21.59 -31.55
N VAL A 725 4.91 21.57 -32.84
CA VAL A 725 6.01 22.38 -33.41
C VAL A 725 5.69 23.86 -33.30
N GLY A 726 4.46 24.27 -33.63
CA GLY A 726 4.00 25.66 -33.48
C GLY A 726 4.09 26.16 -32.03
N ARG A 727 3.75 25.31 -31.06
CA ARG A 727 3.89 25.62 -29.63
C ARG A 727 5.35 25.82 -29.24
N ARG A 728 6.28 25.01 -29.74
CA ARG A 728 7.71 25.16 -29.43
C ARG A 728 8.32 26.41 -30.07
N LYS A 729 7.95 26.71 -31.32
CA LYS A 729 8.56 27.79 -32.10
C LYS A 729 7.95 29.17 -31.84
N PHE A 730 6.64 29.24 -31.56
CA PHE A 730 5.90 30.50 -31.52
C PHE A 730 5.28 30.85 -30.15
N SER A 731 5.14 29.90 -29.21
CA SER A 731 4.49 30.17 -27.92
C SER A 731 5.25 31.16 -27.03
N ALA A 732 6.58 31.24 -27.14
CA ALA A 732 7.39 32.12 -26.31
C ALA A 732 7.47 33.55 -26.89
N ASN A 733 7.60 33.66 -28.22
CA ASN A 733 7.89 34.95 -28.87
C ASN A 733 6.68 35.58 -29.59
N PHE A 734 5.64 34.80 -29.95
CA PHE A 734 4.50 35.27 -30.76
C PHE A 734 3.17 34.65 -30.30
N GLN A 735 2.68 35.06 -29.13
CA GLN A 735 1.45 34.51 -28.53
C GLN A 735 0.20 34.73 -29.41
N LEU A 736 0.07 35.90 -30.06
CA LEU A 736 -1.07 36.22 -30.93
C LEU A 736 -1.12 35.29 -32.15
N MET A 737 0.01 35.09 -32.82
CA MET A 737 0.11 34.21 -33.99
C MET A 737 -0.20 32.75 -33.63
N PHE A 738 0.23 32.29 -32.45
CA PHE A 738 -0.12 30.96 -31.97
C PHE A 738 -1.61 30.82 -31.63
N ARG A 739 -2.27 31.86 -31.09
CA ARG A 739 -3.74 31.86 -30.89
C ARG A 739 -4.50 31.86 -32.22
N LEU A 740 -4.04 32.61 -33.21
CA LEU A 740 -4.61 32.61 -34.57
C LEU A 740 -4.47 31.24 -35.24
N ILE A 741 -3.31 30.59 -35.15
CA ILE A 741 -3.12 29.22 -35.67
C ILE A 741 -4.08 28.24 -34.99
N LYS A 742 -4.28 28.34 -33.68
CA LYS A 742 -5.28 27.50 -32.98
C LYS A 742 -6.71 27.78 -33.46
N GLY A 743 -7.08 29.06 -33.59
CA GLY A 743 -8.39 29.45 -34.10
C GLY A 743 -8.65 28.96 -35.52
N LEU A 744 -7.65 29.05 -36.39
CA LEU A 744 -7.74 28.58 -37.77
C LEU A 744 -7.86 27.05 -37.85
N ILE A 745 -7.07 26.31 -37.06
CA ILE A 745 -7.22 24.84 -36.94
C ILE A 745 -8.62 24.47 -36.43
N PHE A 746 -9.14 25.19 -35.44
CA PHE A 746 -10.49 24.96 -34.92
C PHE A 746 -11.57 25.23 -35.98
N LEU A 747 -11.50 26.35 -36.70
CA LEU A 747 -12.42 26.67 -37.80
C LEU A 747 -12.35 25.63 -38.92
N THR A 748 -11.15 25.16 -39.27
CA THR A 748 -10.96 24.11 -40.27
C THR A 748 -11.60 22.79 -39.81
N PHE A 749 -11.43 22.43 -38.54
CA PHE A 749 -12.05 21.24 -37.96
C PHE A 749 -13.58 21.34 -37.92
N VAL A 750 -14.13 22.48 -37.51
CA VAL A 750 -15.58 22.73 -37.52
C VAL A 750 -16.13 22.69 -38.94
N SER A 751 -15.43 23.27 -39.92
CA SER A 751 -15.82 23.20 -41.33
C SER A 751 -15.82 21.76 -41.88
N ILE A 752 -14.82 20.95 -41.53
CA ILE A 752 -14.77 19.52 -41.88
C ILE A 752 -15.91 18.76 -41.20
N LEU A 753 -16.20 19.04 -39.92
CA LEU A 753 -17.31 18.38 -39.21
C LEU A 753 -18.66 18.76 -39.82
N VAL A 754 -18.89 20.04 -40.13
CA VAL A 754 -20.13 20.52 -40.76
C VAL A 754 -20.30 19.93 -42.15
N THR A 755 -19.25 19.84 -42.95
CA THR A 755 -19.31 19.19 -44.28
C THR A 755 -19.54 17.68 -44.17
N LEU A 756 -18.95 17.01 -43.17
CA LEU A 756 -19.21 15.59 -42.87
C LEU A 756 -20.62 15.33 -42.31
N ILE A 757 -21.30 16.32 -41.75
CA ILE A 757 -22.70 16.19 -41.35
C ILE A 757 -23.64 16.49 -42.53
N ALA A 758 -23.33 17.53 -43.31
CA ALA A 758 -24.19 18.05 -44.36
C ALA A 758 -24.18 17.22 -45.65
N LEU A 759 -23.03 16.68 -46.07
CA LEU A 759 -22.90 15.93 -47.34
C LEU A 759 -23.33 14.44 -47.21
N PRO A 760 -22.92 13.69 -46.17
CA PRO A 760 -23.25 12.27 -46.03
C PRO A 760 -24.48 11.99 -45.14
N HIS A 761 -25.17 13.03 -44.65
CA HIS A 761 -26.27 12.91 -43.67
C HIS A 761 -25.91 12.08 -42.42
N MET A 762 -24.74 12.33 -41.82
CA MET A 762 -24.32 11.63 -40.61
C MET A 762 -25.30 11.88 -39.45
N THR A 763 -25.74 10.80 -38.79
CA THR A 763 -26.56 10.90 -37.59
C THR A 763 -25.70 11.22 -36.36
N LEU A 764 -26.32 11.70 -35.28
CA LEU A 764 -25.64 11.89 -33.98
C LEU A 764 -24.99 10.57 -33.49
N GLN A 765 -25.65 9.43 -33.75
CA GLN A 765 -25.12 8.11 -33.44
C GLN A 765 -23.83 7.81 -34.21
N ASP A 766 -23.76 8.15 -35.50
CA ASP A 766 -22.54 7.97 -36.31
C ASP A 766 -21.36 8.80 -35.78
N ILE A 767 -21.61 10.01 -35.28
CA ILE A 767 -20.57 10.86 -34.66
C ILE A 767 -20.03 10.20 -33.38
N ILE A 768 -20.92 9.70 -32.53
CA ILE A 768 -20.54 9.00 -31.30
C ILE A 768 -19.74 7.73 -31.64
N VAL A 769 -20.18 6.95 -32.63
CA VAL A 769 -19.47 5.74 -33.08
C VAL A 769 -18.09 6.08 -33.64
N CYS A 770 -17.94 7.18 -34.39
CA CYS A 770 -16.63 7.65 -34.84
C CYS A 770 -15.70 7.99 -33.68
N ILE A 771 -16.17 8.73 -32.67
CA ILE A 771 -15.38 9.02 -31.46
C ILE A 771 -14.98 7.71 -30.78
N LEU A 772 -15.95 6.81 -30.59
CA LEU A 772 -15.74 5.52 -29.95
C LEU A 772 -14.81 4.62 -30.75
N ALA A 773 -14.69 4.77 -32.07
CA ALA A 773 -13.78 3.99 -32.92
C ALA A 773 -12.35 4.57 -32.94
N PHE A 774 -12.21 5.87 -33.16
CA PHE A 774 -10.90 6.49 -33.34
C PHE A 774 -10.18 6.76 -32.02
N MET A 775 -10.90 7.06 -30.92
CA MET A 775 -10.26 7.32 -29.63
C MET A 775 -9.51 6.10 -29.07
N PRO A 776 -10.07 4.87 -29.04
CA PRO A 776 -9.32 3.69 -28.62
C PRO A 776 -8.20 3.32 -29.60
N THR A 777 -8.37 3.59 -30.91
CA THR A 777 -7.30 3.34 -31.90
C THR A 777 -6.08 4.22 -31.65
N GLY A 778 -6.30 5.53 -31.42
CA GLY A 778 -5.21 6.45 -31.06
C GLY A 778 -4.54 6.07 -29.74
N TRP A 779 -5.31 5.48 -28.81
CA TRP A 779 -4.78 4.92 -27.57
C TRP A 779 -3.89 3.70 -27.88
N GLY A 780 -4.34 2.76 -28.71
CA GLY A 780 -3.55 1.60 -29.13
C GLY A 780 -2.23 2.00 -29.79
N LEU A 781 -2.24 3.02 -30.65
CA LEU A 781 -1.02 3.60 -31.22
C LEU A 781 -0.10 4.20 -30.17
N LEU A 782 -0.66 4.86 -29.15
CA LEU A 782 0.11 5.39 -28.03
C LEU A 782 0.83 4.27 -27.27
N LEU A 783 0.12 3.18 -26.92
CA LEU A 783 0.70 2.03 -26.21
C LEU A 783 1.82 1.36 -27.01
N ILE A 784 1.62 1.16 -28.31
CA ILE A 784 2.67 0.62 -29.21
C ILE A 784 3.88 1.55 -29.24
N ALA A 785 3.66 2.86 -29.33
CA ALA A 785 4.74 3.84 -29.33
C ALA A 785 5.52 3.86 -28.01
N GLN A 786 4.84 3.65 -26.87
CA GLN A 786 5.47 3.52 -25.55
C GLN A 786 6.32 2.24 -25.46
N ALA A 787 5.78 1.09 -25.89
CA ALA A 787 6.52 -0.18 -25.93
C ALA A 787 7.75 -0.12 -26.87
N CYS A 788 7.66 0.65 -27.96
CA CYS A 788 8.73 0.82 -28.95
C CYS A 788 9.55 2.11 -28.74
N LYS A 789 9.54 2.69 -27.53
CA LYS A 789 10.17 3.99 -27.22
C LYS A 789 11.57 4.19 -27.82
N PRO A 790 12.55 3.25 -27.70
CA PRO A 790 13.90 3.46 -28.25
C PRO A 790 13.96 3.64 -29.77
N VAL A 791 12.97 3.12 -30.50
CA VAL A 791 12.84 3.26 -31.96
C VAL A 791 12.16 4.60 -32.29
N VAL A 792 11.09 4.93 -31.57
CA VAL A 792 10.31 6.16 -31.75
C VAL A 792 11.12 7.41 -31.40
N GLU A 793 11.96 7.33 -30.37
CA GLU A 793 12.91 8.39 -30.00
C GLU A 793 13.95 8.62 -31.10
N ARG A 794 14.54 7.55 -31.65
CA ARG A 794 15.47 7.64 -32.78
C ARG A 794 14.83 8.23 -34.04
N ALA A 795 13.55 7.95 -34.26
CA ALA A 795 12.78 8.51 -35.37
C ALA A 795 12.31 9.96 -35.14
N GLY A 796 12.56 10.55 -33.96
CA GLY A 796 12.24 11.95 -33.65
C GLY A 796 10.76 12.22 -33.34
N PHE A 797 9.91 11.19 -33.19
CA PHE A 797 8.47 11.36 -32.97
C PHE A 797 8.05 11.40 -31.49
N TRP A 798 8.98 11.15 -30.55
CA TRP A 798 8.65 11.06 -29.11
C TRP A 798 7.99 12.33 -28.54
N ALA A 799 8.39 13.51 -29.02
CA ALA A 799 7.76 14.77 -28.65
C ALA A 799 6.26 14.84 -29.00
N SER A 800 5.89 14.30 -30.16
CA SER A 800 4.52 14.21 -30.62
C SER A 800 3.73 13.19 -29.81
N VAL A 801 4.33 12.02 -29.54
CA VAL A 801 3.76 10.96 -28.67
C VAL A 801 3.46 11.50 -27.28
N ARG A 802 4.39 12.24 -26.67
CA ARG A 802 4.19 12.91 -25.38
C ARG A 802 3.05 13.91 -25.42
N THR A 803 2.92 14.68 -26.50
CA THR A 803 1.81 15.64 -26.66
C THR A 803 0.46 14.92 -26.76
N LEU A 804 0.40 13.80 -27.50
CA LEU A 804 -0.78 12.94 -27.62
C LEU A 804 -1.16 12.33 -26.27
N ALA A 805 -0.19 11.74 -25.57
CA ALA A 805 -0.39 11.17 -24.24
C ALA A 805 -1.01 12.20 -23.29
N ARG A 806 -0.46 13.42 -23.26
CA ARG A 806 -1.00 14.49 -22.42
C ARG A 806 -2.47 14.83 -22.73
N GLY A 807 -2.84 14.79 -24.01
CA GLY A 807 -4.23 14.98 -24.44
C GLY A 807 -5.15 13.91 -23.85
N TYR A 808 -4.77 12.63 -23.95
CA TYR A 808 -5.51 11.53 -23.34
C TYR A 808 -5.65 11.70 -21.82
N GLU A 809 -4.57 12.05 -21.13
CA GLU A 809 -4.59 12.21 -19.66
C GLU A 809 -5.49 13.39 -19.23
N ILE A 810 -5.53 14.49 -20.02
CA ILE A 810 -6.47 15.59 -19.78
C ILE A 810 -7.92 15.14 -19.94
N ILE A 811 -8.23 14.41 -21.03
CA ILE A 811 -9.60 13.91 -21.28
C ILE A 811 -10.03 12.96 -20.17
N MET A 812 -9.17 12.01 -19.79
CA MET A 812 -9.45 11.09 -18.69
C MET A 812 -9.63 11.82 -17.35
N GLY A 813 -8.77 12.80 -17.05
CA GLY A 813 -8.88 13.60 -15.84
C GLY A 813 -10.20 14.38 -15.78
N LEU A 814 -10.62 14.99 -16.89
CA LEU A 814 -11.91 15.67 -17.00
C LEU A 814 -13.10 14.71 -16.80
N LEU A 815 -13.07 13.53 -17.44
CA LEU A 815 -14.12 12.51 -17.30
C LEU A 815 -14.32 12.06 -15.84
N LEU A 816 -13.24 12.02 -15.06
CA LEU A 816 -13.29 11.68 -13.63
C LEU A 816 -13.68 12.88 -12.77
N PHE A 817 -13.13 14.06 -13.07
CA PHE A 817 -13.31 15.25 -12.26
C PHE A 817 -14.73 15.81 -12.35
N THR A 818 -15.35 15.81 -13.54
CA THR A 818 -16.67 16.42 -13.74
C THR A 818 -17.76 15.77 -12.87
N PRO A 819 -17.91 14.43 -12.80
CA PRO A 819 -18.88 13.81 -11.90
C PRO A 819 -18.60 14.10 -10.42
N VAL A 820 -17.33 14.11 -10.00
CA VAL A 820 -16.94 14.40 -8.61
C VAL A 820 -17.30 15.84 -8.25
N ALA A 821 -16.99 16.81 -9.13
CA ALA A 821 -17.33 18.21 -8.94
C ALA A 821 -18.84 18.45 -8.93
N PHE A 822 -19.59 17.74 -9.78
CA PHE A 822 -21.05 17.80 -9.77
C PHE A 822 -21.63 17.29 -8.44
N LEU A 823 -21.13 16.16 -7.92
CA LEU A 823 -21.57 15.63 -6.63
C LEU A 823 -21.17 16.55 -5.46
N ALA A 824 -19.99 17.19 -5.53
CA ALA A 824 -19.52 18.13 -4.52
C ALA A 824 -20.34 19.43 -4.45
N TRP A 825 -21.11 19.74 -5.48
CA TRP A 825 -22.06 20.85 -5.46
C TRP A 825 -23.17 20.65 -4.43
N PHE A 826 -23.49 19.40 -4.09
CA PHE A 826 -24.57 19.04 -3.18
C PHE A 826 -24.04 18.80 -1.76
N PRO A 827 -24.30 19.68 -0.77
CA PRO A 827 -23.71 19.57 0.57
C PRO A 827 -24.03 18.25 1.29
N PHE A 828 -25.22 17.68 1.05
CA PHE A 828 -25.65 16.43 1.68
C PHE A 828 -24.77 15.22 1.30
N VAL A 829 -24.10 15.25 0.14
CA VAL A 829 -23.23 14.16 -0.32
C VAL A 829 -22.01 14.05 0.60
N SER A 830 -21.38 15.19 0.91
CA SER A 830 -20.24 15.27 1.83
C SER A 830 -20.62 14.84 3.25
N GLU A 831 -21.79 15.25 3.74
CA GLU A 831 -22.30 14.82 5.05
C GLU A 831 -22.59 13.31 5.09
N PHE A 832 -23.23 12.78 4.05
CA PHE A 832 -23.54 11.36 3.94
C PHE A 832 -22.26 10.51 3.90
N GLN A 833 -21.29 10.90 3.06
CA GLN A 833 -19.98 10.27 2.98
C GLN A 833 -19.30 10.23 4.36
N THR A 834 -19.25 11.37 5.04
CA THR A 834 -18.55 11.50 6.32
C THR A 834 -19.18 10.63 7.40
N ARG A 835 -20.52 10.63 7.51
CA ARG A 835 -21.25 9.85 8.52
C ARG A 835 -21.21 8.35 8.27
N MET A 836 -21.21 7.94 7.00
CA MET A 836 -21.28 6.52 6.65
C MET A 836 -19.91 5.84 6.68
N LEU A 837 -18.85 6.53 6.25
CA LEU A 837 -17.54 5.92 6.01
C LEU A 837 -16.51 6.22 7.11
N PHE A 838 -16.71 7.26 7.92
CA PHE A 838 -15.75 7.69 8.95
C PHE A 838 -16.39 7.73 10.34
N ASN A 839 -15.57 7.60 11.38
CA ASN A 839 -16.04 7.51 12.76
C ASN A 839 -16.82 8.78 13.19
N GLN A 840 -17.95 8.62 13.89
CA GLN A 840 -18.80 9.73 14.35
C GLN A 840 -18.10 10.67 15.33
N ALA A 841 -17.23 10.16 16.21
CA ALA A 841 -16.45 10.98 17.15
C ALA A 841 -15.50 11.93 16.40
N PHE A 842 -14.88 11.41 15.34
CA PHE A 842 -14.04 12.16 14.42
C PHE A 842 -14.86 13.16 13.59
N SER A 843 -16.01 12.76 13.04
CA SER A 843 -16.91 13.64 12.28
C SER A 843 -17.39 14.84 13.10
N ARG A 844 -17.73 14.64 14.38
CA ARG A 844 -18.13 15.73 15.29
C ARG A 844 -16.96 16.66 15.61
N GLY A 845 -15.77 16.09 15.89
CA GLY A 845 -14.55 16.87 16.14
C GLY A 845 -14.14 17.74 14.96
N LEU A 846 -14.20 17.22 13.73
CA LEU A 846 -13.92 17.95 12.49
C LEU A 846 -14.92 19.07 12.23
N GLN A 847 -16.22 18.82 12.42
CA GLN A 847 -17.25 19.86 12.28
C GLN A 847 -17.05 21.01 13.27
N ILE A 848 -16.75 20.69 14.54
CA ILE A 848 -16.47 21.70 15.58
C ILE A 848 -15.19 22.47 15.26
N SER A 849 -14.11 21.77 14.86
CA SER A 849 -12.85 22.41 14.44
C SER A 849 -13.04 23.35 13.26
N ARG A 850 -13.87 22.98 12.27
CA ARG A 850 -14.18 23.86 11.12
C ARG A 850 -14.93 25.12 11.53
N ILE A 851 -15.90 25.00 12.44
CA ILE A 851 -16.64 26.15 12.97
C ILE A 851 -15.69 27.09 13.74
N LEU A 852 -14.78 26.54 14.56
CA LEU A 852 -13.80 27.32 15.32
C LEU A 852 -12.68 27.90 14.45
N GLY A 853 -12.25 27.16 13.42
CA GLY A 853 -11.21 27.54 12.47
C GLY A 853 -11.65 28.61 11.47
N GLY A 854 -12.93 28.61 11.09
CA GLY A 854 -13.55 29.70 10.33
C GLY A 854 -13.40 31.05 11.04
N HIS A 855 -13.62 31.09 12.36
CA HIS A 855 -13.40 32.29 13.17
C HIS A 855 -11.92 32.72 13.30
N ARG A 856 -10.95 31.80 13.21
CA ARG A 856 -9.53 32.15 13.21
C ARG A 856 -9.06 32.72 11.87
N LYS A 857 -9.55 32.21 10.73
CA LYS A 857 -9.26 32.79 9.40
C LYS A 857 -9.78 34.21 9.28
N ASP A 858 -10.99 34.49 9.78
CA ASP A 858 -11.57 35.85 9.79
C ASP A 858 -10.84 36.84 10.72
N ARG A 859 -10.17 36.35 11.77
CA ARG A 859 -9.28 37.20 12.60
C ARG A 859 -7.93 37.46 11.93
N SER A 860 -7.39 36.49 11.17
CA SER A 860 -6.12 36.67 10.46
C SER A 860 -6.20 37.60 9.26
N SER A 861 -7.37 37.71 8.62
CA SER A 861 -7.64 38.68 7.55
C SER A 861 -7.82 40.10 8.10
N ARG A 862 -8.37 40.26 9.30
CA ARG A 862 -8.50 41.56 9.98
C ARG A 862 -7.19 42.15 10.52
N ASN A 863 -6.16 41.34 10.73
CA ASN A 863 -4.83 41.81 11.16
C ASN A 863 -3.88 42.12 9.98
N LYS A 864 -4.40 42.14 8.74
CA LYS A 864 -3.66 42.53 7.53
C LYS A 864 -4.25 43.73 6.79
N GLU A 865 -5.13 44.49 7.44
CA GLU A 865 -5.52 45.84 6.99
C GLU A 865 -4.87 46.92 7.86
#